data_AF-A0AAW5S6J5-F1
#
_entry.id   AF-A0AAW5S6J5-F1
#
_cell.length_a   1.000
_cell.length_b   1.000
_cell.length_c   1.000
_cell.angle_alpha   90.00
_cell.angle_beta   90.00
_cell.angle_gamma   90.00
#
_symmetry.space_group_name_H-M   'P 1'
#
loop_
_entity.id
_entity.type
_entity.pdbx_description
1 polymer ?
#
loop_
_entity_poly.entity_id
_entity_poly.type
_entity_poly.pdbx_seq_one_letter_code
_entity_poly.pdbx_strand_id
1 'polypeptide(L)'
;MDAPAVTAYAAQLLEIGEPNDELTLQRLRAEPCVEFIDRLDAQLANLGSLRPAPPPELLTEPGRWAYYPWRRTAVAVLGPRGYRAVRLDRNRHNITPQEQEKLGALSIGVAGLSVGHVIAHTLAAQGLGGRLRLADFDHIELSNLNRVPATVFDLGLNKARVAARRIAELDPYIDVEIFDAGLALDNVDAFLDGLDIVIEECDSLDIKATLREAARVRRIPVLMATSDRGLVDVERFDQEPARPILHGLMGDLDIELLPSMTSREKVRHILGYLEAEQLSSRGAASLIEVDRTLSTWPQLASDVVLGAAALAEAVRRIGLGEKLHSGRTRIDIGSAFDHLDEPHVARHGPVLVDDHDPLELPGMTGIIAAAAIRAPSGGNVQPWHVQAGPADVTIDIAPQHTSTMDVGFRGSAVAVGAALLNAKIAAAAHHILGPVKLEEQVDGSLLRATLEMADGTDPGLARLYQPMLQRETNRHHGKPEAIDPALVEALSTAAQREGAQLRLLTQKDQIWRAAILLGESDRIRYLTPQLHQEMISELRWPGDADPDTGIDVRSLELDAGDLAMLDILRRTDIMAHLAEWNAGSALGDDIRNRLLASSALAAITVPGQDLRDYARGGAAVELVWIIAQRAGLAVQPVSPVFLYAHTRTEFEELSLQFADELMQLERDFRSLVDIPADESAVLLLRFTAGPPTSVASRRSIDRARVLS
;
A
#
# COMPACT_ATOMS: atom_id res chain seq x y z
N MET A 1 39.38 5.18 -37.43
CA MET A 1 39.79 3.77 -37.31
C MET A 1 39.57 3.42 -35.86
N ASP A 2 38.40 2.87 -35.58
CA ASP A 2 37.88 2.60 -34.24
C ASP A 2 38.67 1.46 -33.59
N ALA A 3 39.48 1.81 -32.59
CA ALA A 3 39.77 0.85 -31.53
C ALA A 3 38.43 0.61 -30.80
N PRO A 4 38.01 -0.65 -30.62
CA PRO A 4 36.61 -1.02 -30.41
C PRO A 4 36.11 -0.59 -29.03
N ALA A 5 34.80 -0.33 -28.93
CA ALA A 5 34.07 0.09 -27.72
C ALA A 5 34.41 -0.66 -26.41
N VAL A 6 34.98 -1.86 -26.51
CA VAL A 6 35.47 -2.72 -25.41
C VAL A 6 36.58 -2.07 -24.57
N THR A 7 37.42 -1.19 -25.15
CA THR A 7 38.54 -0.56 -24.41
C THR A 7 38.09 0.49 -23.38
N ALA A 8 36.80 0.83 -23.30
CA ALA A 8 36.28 1.85 -22.40
C ALA A 8 35.97 1.33 -20.98
N TYR A 9 35.87 0.01 -20.79
CA TYR A 9 35.39 -0.59 -19.54
C TYR A 9 36.07 -1.92 -19.15
N ALA A 10 36.98 -2.45 -19.98
CA ALA A 10 37.77 -3.65 -19.68
C ALA A 10 39.27 -3.34 -19.55
N ALA A 11 39.98 -4.11 -18.73
CA ALA A 11 41.44 -4.03 -18.65
C ALA A 11 42.08 -4.66 -19.90
N GLN A 12 43.10 -4.02 -20.44
CA GLN A 12 43.93 -4.61 -21.48
C GLN A 12 45.03 -5.44 -20.82
N LEU A 13 44.94 -6.77 -20.92
CA LEU A 13 45.96 -7.70 -20.42
C LEU A 13 47.07 -7.85 -21.46
N LEU A 14 48.31 -7.54 -21.06
CA LEU A 14 49.50 -7.55 -21.89
C LEU A 14 50.48 -8.60 -21.37
N GLU A 15 50.83 -9.58 -22.20
CA GLU A 15 51.74 -10.67 -21.87
C GLU A 15 53.20 -10.26 -22.00
N ILE A 16 54.01 -10.58 -20.97
CA ILE A 16 55.43 -10.26 -20.96
C ILE A 16 56.16 -11.20 -21.94
N GLY A 17 56.90 -10.63 -22.89
CA GLY A 17 57.61 -11.37 -23.93
C GLY A 17 56.80 -11.70 -25.19
N GLU A 18 55.52 -11.35 -25.27
CA GLU A 18 54.77 -11.39 -26.54
C GLU A 18 55.09 -10.13 -27.38
N PRO A 19 55.49 -10.26 -28.66
CA PRO A 19 56.02 -9.13 -29.42
C PRO A 19 55.07 -7.92 -29.60
N ASN A 20 53.77 -8.14 -29.78
CA ASN A 20 52.78 -7.07 -29.97
C ASN A 20 52.44 -6.37 -28.65
N ASP A 21 52.37 -7.13 -27.56
CA ASP A 21 52.12 -6.61 -26.22
C ASP A 21 53.33 -5.80 -25.73
N GLU A 22 54.55 -6.23 -26.01
CA GLU A 22 55.77 -5.46 -25.74
C GLU A 22 55.80 -4.12 -26.48
N LEU A 23 55.37 -4.10 -27.75
CA LEU A 23 55.22 -2.84 -28.50
C LEU A 23 54.16 -1.93 -27.86
N THR A 24 53.07 -2.50 -27.35
CA THR A 24 52.02 -1.75 -26.65
C THR A 24 52.54 -1.20 -25.32
N LEU A 25 53.26 -2.00 -24.53
CA LEU A 25 53.89 -1.58 -23.28
C LEU A 25 54.92 -0.47 -23.50
N GLN A 26 55.72 -0.55 -24.56
CA GLN A 26 56.67 0.52 -24.92
C GLN A 26 55.95 1.82 -25.25
N ARG A 27 54.82 1.76 -25.99
CA ARG A 27 53.98 2.93 -26.26
C ARG A 27 53.42 3.53 -24.98
N LEU A 28 52.83 2.71 -24.11
CA LEU A 28 52.26 3.15 -22.84
C LEU A 28 53.32 3.76 -21.90
N ARG A 29 54.53 3.19 -21.84
CA ARG A 29 55.65 3.75 -21.05
C ARG A 29 56.15 5.09 -21.59
N ALA A 30 55.98 5.36 -22.88
CA ALA A 30 56.35 6.63 -23.48
C ALA A 30 55.31 7.74 -23.21
N GLU A 31 54.10 7.40 -22.74
CA GLU A 31 53.05 8.36 -22.40
C GLU A 31 53.25 8.91 -20.97
N PRO A 32 53.55 10.21 -20.79
CA PRO A 32 53.87 10.76 -19.46
C PRO A 32 52.71 10.74 -18.45
N CYS A 33 51.47 10.54 -18.93
CA CYS A 33 50.27 10.51 -18.11
C CYS A 33 49.84 9.09 -17.72
N VAL A 34 50.59 8.06 -18.12
CA VAL A 34 50.32 6.66 -17.75
C VAL A 34 51.19 6.27 -16.55
N GLU A 35 50.56 5.87 -15.46
CA GLU A 35 51.22 5.36 -14.27
C GLU A 35 51.52 3.86 -14.38
N PHE A 36 52.69 3.42 -13.93
CA PHE A 36 53.04 1.99 -13.85
C PHE A 36 53.23 1.59 -12.38
N ILE A 37 52.45 0.60 -11.93
CA ILE A 37 52.52 0.05 -10.57
C ILE A 37 53.03 -1.37 -10.63
N ASP A 38 54.27 -1.58 -10.19
CA ASP A 38 54.88 -2.91 -10.10
C ASP A 38 54.98 -3.38 -8.65
N ARG A 39 54.19 -4.39 -8.32
CA ARG A 39 54.23 -5.11 -7.03
C ARG A 39 54.19 -6.62 -7.24
N LEU A 40 54.69 -7.10 -8.39
CA LEU A 40 54.59 -8.51 -8.75
C LEU A 40 55.34 -9.41 -7.76
N ASP A 41 56.51 -9.00 -7.29
CA ASP A 41 57.31 -9.74 -6.29
C ASP A 41 56.53 -9.99 -4.99
N ALA A 42 55.77 -9.00 -4.52
CA ALA A 42 54.94 -9.14 -3.33
C ALA A 42 53.77 -10.13 -3.56
N GLN A 43 53.21 -10.12 -4.76
CA GLN A 43 52.16 -11.08 -5.14
C GLN A 43 52.72 -12.51 -5.24
N LEU A 44 53.91 -12.70 -5.83
CA LEU A 44 54.61 -13.99 -5.90
C LEU A 44 54.95 -14.52 -4.50
N ALA A 45 55.37 -13.64 -3.58
CA ALA A 45 55.59 -14.00 -2.18
C ALA A 45 54.29 -14.50 -1.51
N ASN A 46 53.17 -13.82 -1.74
CA ASN A 46 51.86 -14.27 -1.26
C ASN A 46 51.48 -15.64 -1.84
N LEU A 47 51.70 -15.86 -3.13
CA LEU A 47 51.48 -17.16 -3.77
C LEU A 47 52.32 -18.27 -3.13
N GLY A 48 53.61 -18.03 -2.88
CA GLY A 48 54.49 -18.99 -2.18
C GLY A 48 54.10 -19.22 -0.70
N SER A 49 53.35 -18.29 -0.10
CA SER A 49 52.88 -18.40 1.28
C SER A 49 51.62 -19.26 1.44
N LEU A 50 50.92 -19.59 0.35
CA LEU A 50 49.70 -20.40 0.40
C LEU A 50 49.95 -21.77 1.04
N ARG A 51 48.92 -22.30 1.71
CA ARG A 51 48.96 -23.60 2.40
C ARG A 51 47.77 -24.49 1.98
N PRO A 52 48.01 -25.75 1.55
CA PRO A 52 49.31 -26.37 1.27
C PRO A 52 50.09 -25.62 0.18
N ALA A 53 51.39 -25.89 0.06
CA ALA A 53 52.25 -25.22 -0.91
C ALA A 53 51.69 -25.39 -2.34
N PRO A 54 51.64 -24.31 -3.15
CA PRO A 54 51.12 -24.39 -4.51
C PRO A 54 52.00 -25.28 -5.39
N PRO A 55 51.42 -25.88 -6.45
CA PRO A 55 52.18 -26.72 -7.36
C PRO A 55 53.21 -25.88 -8.16
N PRO A 56 54.37 -26.46 -8.55
CA PRO A 56 55.45 -25.71 -9.21
C PRO A 56 55.04 -24.98 -10.50
N GLU A 57 54.08 -25.53 -11.26
CA GLU A 57 53.60 -24.88 -12.50
C GLU A 57 52.87 -23.56 -12.20
N LEU A 58 52.31 -23.40 -11.00
CA LEU A 58 51.63 -22.18 -10.59
C LEU A 58 52.62 -21.09 -10.18
N LEU A 59 53.74 -21.47 -9.54
CA LEU A 59 54.81 -20.55 -9.13
C LEU A 59 55.63 -20.02 -10.32
N THR A 60 55.58 -20.72 -11.45
CA THR A 60 56.30 -20.39 -12.68
C THR A 60 55.40 -19.79 -13.77
N GLU A 61 54.10 -19.62 -13.48
CA GLU A 61 53.17 -18.95 -14.41
C GLU A 61 53.62 -17.49 -14.64
N PRO A 62 53.82 -17.07 -15.90
CA PRO A 62 54.28 -15.72 -16.19
C PRO A 62 53.25 -14.67 -15.74
N GLY A 63 53.74 -13.59 -15.12
CA GLY A 63 52.94 -12.41 -14.82
C GLY A 63 52.52 -11.65 -16.08
N ARG A 64 51.57 -10.73 -15.91
CA ARG A 64 51.03 -9.87 -16.97
C ARG A 64 50.99 -8.41 -16.53
N TRP A 65 50.87 -7.50 -17.49
CA TRP A 65 50.51 -6.10 -17.23
C TRP A 65 49.03 -5.89 -17.54
N ALA A 66 48.24 -5.47 -16.56
CA ALA A 66 46.86 -5.05 -16.75
C ALA A 66 46.80 -3.53 -16.89
N TYR A 67 46.51 -3.03 -18.09
CA TYR A 67 46.33 -1.61 -18.36
C TYR A 67 44.85 -1.22 -18.25
N TYR A 68 44.57 -0.18 -17.47
CA TYR A 68 43.22 0.37 -17.21
C TYR A 68 43.09 1.75 -17.87
N PRO A 69 42.54 1.87 -19.09
CA PRO A 69 42.53 3.12 -19.84
C PRO A 69 41.85 4.29 -19.11
N TRP A 70 40.80 4.01 -18.33
CA TRP A 70 40.07 5.03 -17.56
C TRP A 70 40.84 5.54 -16.33
N ARG A 71 41.83 4.78 -15.84
CA ARG A 71 42.76 5.25 -14.80
C ARG A 71 44.06 5.82 -15.39
N ARG A 72 44.36 5.47 -16.65
CA ARG A 72 45.69 5.63 -17.24
C ARG A 72 46.76 4.98 -16.37
N THR A 73 46.51 3.74 -15.95
CA THR A 73 47.41 3.01 -15.05
C THR A 73 47.62 1.60 -15.57
N ALA A 74 48.87 1.14 -15.64
CA ALA A 74 49.24 -0.25 -15.88
C ALA A 74 49.74 -0.88 -14.57
N VAL A 75 49.22 -2.05 -14.21
CA VAL A 75 49.57 -2.76 -12.98
C VAL A 75 50.15 -4.13 -13.31
N ALA A 76 51.31 -4.47 -12.75
CA ALA A 76 51.86 -5.80 -12.86
C ALA A 76 51.05 -6.76 -11.98
N VAL A 77 50.52 -7.83 -12.55
CA VAL A 77 49.66 -8.82 -11.88
C VAL A 77 50.18 -10.24 -12.12
N LEU A 78 49.93 -11.14 -11.18
CA LEU A 78 50.16 -12.58 -11.39
C LEU A 78 49.41 -13.06 -12.63
N GLY A 79 49.89 -14.16 -13.24
CA GLY A 79 49.14 -14.89 -14.25
C GLY A 79 47.77 -15.34 -13.73
N PRO A 80 46.82 -15.67 -14.62
CA PRO A 80 45.41 -15.86 -14.26
C PRO A 80 45.20 -16.92 -13.18
N ARG A 81 45.93 -18.04 -13.22
CA ARG A 81 45.75 -19.10 -12.21
C ARG A 81 46.32 -18.67 -10.86
N GLY A 82 47.52 -18.09 -10.83
CA GLY A 82 48.19 -17.62 -9.62
C GLY A 82 47.42 -16.48 -8.96
N TYR A 83 46.91 -15.55 -9.78
CA TYR A 83 46.06 -14.45 -9.34
C TYR A 83 44.79 -14.97 -8.66
N ARG A 84 44.05 -15.86 -9.34
CA ARG A 84 42.84 -16.49 -8.78
C ARG A 84 43.13 -17.24 -7.48
N ALA A 85 44.22 -18.01 -7.45
CA ALA A 85 44.60 -18.80 -6.27
C ALA A 85 44.91 -17.92 -5.05
N VAL A 86 45.63 -16.81 -5.23
CA VAL A 86 45.94 -15.88 -4.13
C VAL A 86 44.71 -15.11 -3.70
N ARG A 87 43.94 -14.55 -4.64
CA ARG A 87 42.77 -13.69 -4.34
C ARG A 87 41.69 -14.45 -3.56
N LEU A 88 41.44 -15.70 -3.92
CA LEU A 88 40.34 -16.50 -3.37
C LEU A 88 40.78 -17.46 -2.26
N ASP A 89 42.04 -17.43 -1.83
CA ASP A 89 42.55 -18.33 -0.79
C ASP A 89 41.73 -18.28 0.52
N ARG A 90 41.28 -17.07 0.89
CA ARG A 90 40.50 -16.84 2.13
C ARG A 90 39.04 -17.29 2.03
N ASN A 91 38.56 -17.69 0.85
CA ASN A 91 37.25 -18.30 0.68
C ASN A 91 37.30 -19.81 0.99
N ARG A 92 38.49 -20.41 0.98
CA ARG A 92 38.70 -21.86 1.10
C ARG A 92 38.02 -22.43 2.34
N HIS A 93 37.32 -23.55 2.15
CA HIS A 93 36.47 -24.25 3.14
C HIS A 93 35.10 -23.64 3.41
N ASN A 94 34.87 -22.35 3.10
CA ASN A 94 33.51 -21.86 2.87
C ASN A 94 33.07 -22.13 1.42
N ILE A 95 34.03 -22.09 0.49
CA ILE A 95 33.94 -22.58 -0.88
C ILE A 95 35.20 -23.39 -1.13
N THR A 96 35.07 -24.70 -1.36
CA THR A 96 36.22 -25.57 -1.65
C THR A 96 36.80 -25.28 -3.04
N PRO A 97 38.06 -25.65 -3.33
CA PRO A 97 38.65 -25.43 -4.66
C PRO A 97 37.84 -26.03 -5.81
N GLN A 98 37.24 -27.22 -5.61
CA GLN A 98 36.40 -27.87 -6.61
C GLN A 98 35.08 -27.11 -6.82
N GLU A 99 34.46 -26.64 -5.75
CA GLU A 99 33.27 -25.78 -5.84
C GLU A 99 33.60 -24.46 -6.54
N GLN A 100 34.75 -23.86 -6.23
CA GLN A 100 35.22 -22.62 -6.85
C GLN A 100 35.47 -22.78 -8.36
N GLU A 101 35.91 -23.95 -8.82
CA GLU A 101 36.05 -24.25 -10.25
C GLU A 101 34.69 -24.29 -10.95
N LYS A 102 33.73 -25.03 -10.37
CA LYS A 102 32.35 -25.10 -10.90
C LYS A 102 31.67 -23.73 -10.92
N LEU A 103 31.73 -23.02 -9.80
CA LEU A 103 31.11 -21.69 -9.66
C LEU A 103 31.79 -20.65 -10.55
N GLY A 104 33.09 -20.78 -10.77
CA GLY A 104 33.85 -19.93 -11.69
C GLY A 104 33.60 -20.21 -13.17
N ALA A 105 32.94 -21.31 -13.52
CA ALA A 105 32.58 -21.63 -14.90
C ALA A 105 31.21 -21.06 -15.30
N LEU A 106 30.43 -20.54 -14.34
CA LEU A 106 29.09 -20.01 -14.60
C LEU A 106 29.14 -18.76 -15.49
N SER A 107 28.14 -18.63 -16.36
CA SER A 107 27.79 -17.42 -17.09
C SER A 107 26.55 -16.78 -16.46
N ILE A 108 26.70 -15.56 -15.93
CA ILE A 108 25.65 -14.90 -15.15
C ILE A 108 25.28 -13.55 -15.78
N GLY A 109 23.99 -13.33 -16.00
CA GLY A 109 23.44 -12.05 -16.45
C GLY A 109 22.92 -11.22 -15.28
N VAL A 110 23.12 -9.90 -15.30
CA VAL A 110 22.56 -8.94 -14.35
C VAL A 110 21.89 -7.81 -15.12
N ALA A 111 20.57 -7.68 -14.98
CA ALA A 111 19.75 -6.67 -15.65
C ALA A 111 19.30 -5.60 -14.64
N GLY A 112 19.73 -4.35 -14.84
CA GLY A 112 19.56 -3.24 -13.89
C GLY A 112 20.76 -3.13 -12.95
N LEU A 113 21.53 -2.05 -13.04
CA LEU A 113 22.83 -1.86 -12.39
C LEU A 113 22.78 -0.74 -11.32
N SER A 114 21.60 -0.23 -10.99
CA SER A 114 21.45 0.57 -9.76
C SER A 114 21.63 -0.30 -8.52
N VAL A 115 20.87 -1.38 -8.36
CA VAL A 115 21.06 -2.37 -7.27
C VAL A 115 21.99 -3.49 -7.75
N GLY A 116 21.80 -3.96 -8.99
CA GLY A 116 22.57 -5.09 -9.54
C GLY A 116 24.09 -4.91 -9.58
N HIS A 117 24.63 -3.69 -9.54
CA HIS A 117 26.09 -3.50 -9.53
C HIS A 117 26.75 -4.18 -8.32
N VAL A 118 26.14 -4.14 -7.13
CA VAL A 118 26.76 -4.68 -5.91
C VAL A 118 26.65 -6.18 -5.91
N ILE A 119 25.58 -6.72 -6.51
CA ILE A 119 25.42 -8.15 -6.73
C ILE A 119 26.53 -8.62 -7.67
N ALA A 120 26.67 -8.02 -8.86
CA ALA A 120 27.72 -8.35 -9.82
C ALA A 120 29.13 -8.26 -9.22
N HIS A 121 29.41 -7.18 -8.47
CA HIS A 121 30.69 -7.01 -7.79
C HIS A 121 30.91 -8.05 -6.69
N THR A 122 29.87 -8.41 -5.92
CA THR A 122 29.96 -9.43 -4.85
C THR A 122 30.21 -10.82 -5.43
N LEU A 123 29.55 -11.16 -6.54
CA LEU A 123 29.80 -12.39 -7.29
C LEU A 123 31.25 -12.44 -7.76
N ALA A 124 31.74 -11.38 -8.40
CA ALA A 124 33.13 -11.26 -8.83
C ALA A 124 34.11 -11.35 -7.64
N ALA A 125 33.82 -10.72 -6.50
CA ALA A 125 34.63 -10.77 -5.29
C ALA A 125 34.76 -12.18 -4.71
N GLN A 126 33.70 -12.98 -4.79
CA GLN A 126 33.69 -14.37 -4.36
C GLN A 126 34.18 -15.36 -5.45
N GLY A 127 34.48 -14.87 -6.65
CA GLY A 127 34.90 -15.70 -7.79
C GLY A 127 33.77 -16.56 -8.36
N LEU A 128 32.52 -16.10 -8.22
CA LEU A 128 31.30 -16.69 -8.75
C LEU A 128 31.03 -16.08 -10.13
N GLY A 129 30.97 -16.93 -11.15
CA GLY A 129 30.88 -16.51 -12.55
C GLY A 129 32.24 -16.21 -13.16
N GLY A 130 32.55 -16.87 -14.27
CA GLY A 130 33.71 -16.57 -15.12
C GLY A 130 33.37 -15.59 -16.23
N ARG A 131 32.07 -15.49 -16.56
CA ARG A 131 31.51 -14.56 -17.53
C ARG A 131 30.30 -13.84 -16.93
N LEU A 132 30.29 -12.51 -17.08
CA LEU A 132 29.20 -11.66 -16.63
C LEU A 132 28.63 -10.87 -17.81
N ARG A 133 27.31 -10.79 -17.90
CA ARG A 133 26.61 -9.87 -18.81
C ARG A 133 25.86 -8.82 -18.01
N LEU A 134 26.12 -7.54 -18.26
CA LEU A 134 25.53 -6.42 -17.51
C LEU A 134 24.67 -5.56 -18.42
N ALA A 135 23.40 -5.34 -18.09
CA ALA A 135 22.48 -4.54 -18.91
C ALA A 135 21.88 -3.37 -18.12
N ASP A 136 22.17 -2.13 -18.55
CA ASP A 136 21.57 -0.91 -18.01
C ASP A 136 21.67 0.21 -19.04
N PHE A 137 20.60 0.99 -19.23
CA PHE A 137 20.57 2.12 -20.18
C PHE A 137 20.84 3.47 -19.51
N ASP A 138 20.76 3.55 -18.19
CA ASP A 138 20.90 4.79 -17.45
C ASP A 138 22.36 5.21 -17.28
N HIS A 139 22.51 6.50 -16.99
CA HIS A 139 23.77 7.10 -16.61
C HIS A 139 23.80 7.34 -15.10
N ILE A 140 25.00 7.45 -14.54
CA ILE A 140 25.20 7.80 -13.13
C ILE A 140 24.77 9.25 -12.90
N GLU A 141 23.83 9.44 -11.97
CA GLU A 141 23.40 10.71 -11.44
C GLU A 141 23.82 10.89 -9.97
N LEU A 142 23.77 12.13 -9.48
CA LEU A 142 24.12 12.45 -8.09
C LEU A 142 23.27 11.67 -7.07
N SER A 143 21.98 11.48 -7.39
CA SER A 143 21.02 10.71 -6.59
C SER A 143 21.39 9.22 -6.45
N ASN A 144 22.28 8.70 -7.31
CA ASN A 144 22.71 7.30 -7.26
C ASN A 144 23.91 7.07 -6.33
N LEU A 145 24.68 8.13 -6.01
CA LEU A 145 25.92 8.01 -5.22
C LEU A 145 25.69 7.59 -3.76
N ASN A 146 24.43 7.53 -3.31
CA ASN A 146 24.09 7.01 -1.98
C ASN A 146 24.21 5.48 -1.89
N ARG A 147 24.21 4.76 -3.03
CA ARG A 147 24.15 3.29 -3.08
C ARG A 147 24.97 2.64 -4.19
N VAL A 148 25.27 3.36 -5.28
CA VAL A 148 26.14 2.89 -6.35
C VAL A 148 27.59 3.31 -6.04
N PRO A 149 28.61 2.42 -6.15
CA PRO A 149 30.04 2.66 -5.89
C PRO A 149 30.68 3.43 -7.05
N ALA A 150 29.97 4.46 -7.48
CA ALA A 150 30.41 5.50 -8.37
C ALA A 150 30.88 6.70 -7.54
N THR A 151 31.63 7.58 -8.17
CA THR A 151 32.12 8.82 -7.58
C THR A 151 31.61 10.01 -8.37
N VAL A 152 31.85 11.22 -7.87
CA VAL A 152 31.53 12.45 -8.62
C VAL A 152 32.25 12.53 -9.98
N PHE A 153 33.33 11.75 -10.18
CA PHE A 153 34.03 11.64 -11.47
C PHE A 153 33.32 10.73 -12.48
N ASP A 154 32.37 9.93 -12.03
CA ASP A 154 31.64 8.97 -12.85
C ASP A 154 30.27 9.51 -13.33
N LEU A 155 29.89 10.72 -12.92
CA LEU A 155 28.63 11.37 -13.33
C LEU A 155 28.53 11.45 -14.85
N GLY A 156 27.38 11.04 -15.39
CA GLY A 156 27.13 11.00 -16.84
C GLY A 156 27.76 9.80 -17.56
N LEU A 157 28.39 8.86 -16.85
CA LEU A 157 28.78 7.56 -17.43
C LEU A 157 27.68 6.53 -17.26
N ASN A 158 27.54 5.62 -18.23
CA ASN A 158 26.56 4.53 -18.15
C ASN A 158 26.83 3.62 -16.93
N LYS A 159 25.76 3.22 -16.22
CA LYS A 159 25.84 2.42 -14.98
C LYS A 159 26.53 1.07 -15.20
N ALA A 160 26.21 0.35 -16.27
CA ALA A 160 26.84 -0.93 -16.59
C ALA A 160 28.35 -0.80 -16.89
N ARG A 161 28.76 0.30 -17.55
CA ARG A 161 30.20 0.60 -17.76
C ARG A 161 30.93 0.84 -16.45
N VAL A 162 30.33 1.59 -15.51
CA VAL A 162 30.95 1.84 -14.20
C VAL A 162 31.07 0.55 -13.41
N ALA A 163 30.04 -0.29 -13.39
CA ALA A 163 30.08 -1.60 -12.75
C ALA A 163 31.18 -2.51 -13.35
N ALA A 164 31.26 -2.59 -14.69
CA ALA A 164 32.29 -3.36 -15.39
C ALA A 164 33.71 -2.88 -15.04
N ARG A 165 33.94 -1.56 -14.96
CA ARG A 165 35.24 -1.00 -14.53
C ARG A 165 35.61 -1.43 -13.12
N ARG A 166 34.65 -1.43 -12.18
CA ARG A 166 34.89 -1.86 -10.78
C ARG A 166 35.21 -3.34 -10.71
N ILE A 167 34.55 -4.17 -11.51
CA ILE A 167 34.84 -5.61 -11.62
C ILE A 167 36.24 -5.83 -12.21
N ALA A 168 36.60 -5.12 -13.29
CA ALA A 168 37.93 -5.24 -13.91
C ALA A 168 39.05 -4.78 -12.96
N GLU A 169 38.82 -3.74 -12.15
CA GLU A 169 39.75 -3.27 -11.11
C GLU A 169 39.92 -4.30 -9.97
N LEU A 170 38.93 -5.19 -9.77
CA LEU A 170 38.95 -6.25 -8.77
C LEU A 170 39.57 -7.56 -9.28
N ASP A 171 39.26 -7.95 -10.51
CA ASP A 171 39.79 -9.14 -11.18
C ASP A 171 39.83 -8.88 -12.71
N PRO A 172 41.01 -8.57 -13.28
CA PRO A 172 41.11 -8.20 -14.69
C PRO A 172 40.93 -9.37 -15.65
N TYR A 173 40.73 -10.59 -15.14
CA TYR A 173 40.55 -11.81 -15.92
C TYR A 173 39.10 -12.24 -16.11
N ILE A 174 38.13 -11.58 -15.45
CA ILE A 174 36.71 -11.88 -15.62
C ILE A 174 36.23 -11.33 -16.97
N ASP A 175 35.55 -12.16 -17.75
CA ASP A 175 34.92 -11.75 -19.01
C ASP A 175 33.64 -10.98 -18.71
N VAL A 176 33.59 -9.68 -19.05
CA VAL A 176 32.44 -8.81 -18.83
C VAL A 176 31.95 -8.24 -20.15
N GLU A 177 30.73 -8.59 -20.52
CA GLU A 177 30.00 -8.09 -21.67
C GLU A 177 28.91 -7.11 -21.21
N ILE A 178 28.75 -5.98 -21.90
CA ILE A 178 27.78 -4.94 -21.52
C ILE A 178 26.71 -4.75 -22.60
N PHE A 179 25.49 -4.50 -22.15
CA PHE A 179 24.32 -4.11 -22.94
C PHE A 179 23.94 -2.69 -22.47
N ASP A 180 24.64 -1.69 -22.98
CA ASP A 180 24.55 -0.29 -22.53
C ASP A 180 23.29 0.44 -23.02
N ALA A 181 22.53 -0.16 -23.94
CA ALA A 181 21.18 0.28 -24.31
C ALA A 181 20.09 -0.34 -23.42
N GLY A 182 20.47 -1.10 -22.38
CA GLY A 182 19.53 -1.85 -21.55
C GLY A 182 18.89 -3.04 -22.28
N LEU A 183 17.79 -3.54 -21.71
CA LEU A 183 17.04 -4.66 -22.28
C LEU A 183 15.75 -4.19 -22.94
N ALA A 184 15.43 -4.82 -24.07
CA ALA A 184 14.22 -4.66 -24.84
C ALA A 184 13.79 -6.01 -25.45
N LEU A 185 12.58 -6.07 -25.99
CA LEU A 185 12.01 -7.29 -26.59
C LEU A 185 12.89 -7.90 -27.69
N ASP A 186 13.63 -7.07 -28.44
CA ASP A 186 14.45 -7.49 -29.57
C ASP A 186 15.87 -7.95 -29.18
N ASN A 187 16.33 -7.67 -27.95
CA ASN A 187 17.68 -8.02 -27.50
C ASN A 187 17.72 -8.94 -26.26
N VAL A 188 16.59 -9.17 -25.57
CA VAL A 188 16.50 -10.02 -24.37
C VAL A 188 16.97 -11.45 -24.65
N ASP A 189 16.68 -11.96 -25.84
CA ASP A 189 17.07 -13.28 -26.28
C ASP A 189 18.58 -13.43 -26.41
N ALA A 190 19.25 -12.41 -26.95
CA ALA A 190 20.70 -12.37 -27.07
C ALA A 190 21.37 -12.22 -25.69
N PHE A 191 20.76 -11.44 -24.79
CA PHE A 191 21.25 -11.28 -23.41
C PHE A 191 21.21 -12.61 -22.64
N LEU A 192 20.14 -13.39 -22.79
CA LEU A 192 19.94 -14.66 -22.09
C LEU A 192 20.71 -15.85 -22.68
N ASP A 193 21.21 -15.74 -23.91
CA ASP A 193 21.81 -16.87 -24.63
C ASP A 193 23.04 -17.45 -23.91
N GLY A 194 22.95 -18.72 -23.49
CA GLY A 194 24.03 -19.41 -22.79
C GLY A 194 24.26 -18.98 -21.33
N LEU A 195 23.34 -18.23 -20.71
CA LEU A 195 23.40 -17.95 -19.27
C LEU A 195 22.98 -19.16 -18.43
N ASP A 196 23.71 -19.38 -17.34
CA ASP A 196 23.33 -20.36 -16.31
C ASP A 196 22.34 -19.77 -15.30
N ILE A 197 22.45 -18.46 -15.03
CA ILE A 197 21.61 -17.72 -14.07
C ILE A 197 21.40 -16.30 -14.59
N VAL A 198 20.19 -15.76 -14.40
CA VAL A 198 19.93 -14.33 -14.60
C VAL A 198 19.46 -13.67 -13.29
N ILE A 199 19.98 -12.49 -13.04
CA ILE A 199 19.65 -11.63 -11.91
C ILE A 199 18.90 -10.42 -12.44
N GLU A 200 17.71 -10.20 -11.91
CA GLU A 200 16.76 -9.20 -12.40
C GLU A 200 16.57 -8.12 -11.32
N GLU A 201 17.01 -6.91 -11.62
CA GLU A 201 17.01 -5.73 -10.74
C GLU A 201 16.52 -4.49 -11.50
N CYS A 202 15.55 -4.68 -12.41
CA CYS A 202 14.97 -3.62 -13.22
C CYS A 202 13.80 -2.94 -12.49
N ASP A 203 13.69 -1.62 -12.66
CA ASP A 203 12.59 -0.81 -12.11
C ASP A 203 11.30 -0.94 -12.93
N SER A 204 11.41 -1.26 -14.23
CA SER A 204 10.27 -1.43 -15.12
C SER A 204 9.64 -2.81 -15.00
N LEU A 205 8.36 -2.84 -14.63
CA LEU A 205 7.54 -4.05 -14.57
C LEU A 205 7.47 -4.76 -15.94
N ASP A 206 7.48 -4.01 -17.04
CA ASP A 206 7.36 -4.55 -18.40
C ASP A 206 8.61 -5.37 -18.77
N ILE A 207 9.80 -4.83 -18.48
CA ILE A 207 11.08 -5.51 -18.72
C ILE A 207 11.24 -6.68 -17.75
N LYS A 208 10.82 -6.53 -16.49
CA LYS A 208 10.82 -7.60 -15.49
C LYS A 208 10.00 -8.81 -15.95
N ALA A 209 8.78 -8.58 -16.46
CA ALA A 209 7.93 -9.65 -16.97
C ALA A 209 8.50 -10.27 -18.26
N THR A 210 8.97 -9.45 -19.20
CA THR A 210 9.57 -9.89 -20.46
C THR A 210 10.79 -10.79 -20.23
N LEU A 211 11.70 -10.37 -19.35
CA LEU A 211 12.90 -11.12 -19.02
C LEU A 211 12.57 -12.48 -18.38
N ARG A 212 11.62 -12.51 -17.45
CA ARG A 212 11.20 -13.73 -16.76
C ARG A 212 10.54 -14.71 -17.70
N GLU A 213 9.70 -14.24 -18.62
CA GLU A 213 9.10 -15.12 -19.63
C GLU A 213 10.15 -15.69 -20.59
N ALA A 214 11.06 -14.85 -21.09
CA ALA A 214 12.15 -15.29 -21.96
C ALA A 214 13.11 -16.26 -21.24
N ALA A 215 13.38 -16.06 -19.95
CA ALA A 215 14.17 -16.96 -19.11
C ALA A 215 13.44 -18.29 -18.85
N ARG A 216 12.12 -18.25 -18.61
CA ARG A 216 11.28 -19.42 -18.40
C ARG A 216 11.28 -20.36 -19.60
N VAL A 217 11.10 -19.81 -20.81
CA VAL A 217 11.18 -20.56 -22.08
C VAL A 217 12.55 -21.25 -22.23
N ARG A 218 13.62 -20.57 -21.82
CA ARG A 218 15.01 -21.07 -21.89
C ARG A 218 15.42 -21.93 -20.71
N ARG A 219 14.55 -22.07 -19.71
CA ARG A 219 14.81 -22.80 -18.46
C ARG A 219 16.02 -22.25 -17.70
N ILE A 220 16.14 -20.92 -17.66
CA ILE A 220 17.18 -20.21 -16.93
C ILE A 220 16.58 -19.76 -15.59
N PRO A 221 17.21 -20.08 -14.44
CA PRO A 221 16.75 -19.61 -13.15
C PRO A 221 16.89 -18.08 -13.04
N VAL A 222 15.88 -17.44 -12.45
CA VAL A 222 15.86 -16.00 -12.19
C VAL A 222 15.98 -15.74 -10.69
N LEU A 223 16.83 -14.78 -10.33
CA LEU A 223 17.01 -14.28 -8.97
C LEU A 223 16.71 -12.78 -8.92
N MET A 224 16.07 -12.30 -7.86
CA MET A 224 15.86 -10.87 -7.59
C MET A 224 15.92 -10.61 -6.08
N ALA A 225 16.43 -9.45 -5.68
CA ALA A 225 16.24 -8.93 -4.34
C ALA A 225 15.55 -7.55 -4.38
N THR A 226 14.91 -7.13 -3.29
CA THR A 226 14.44 -5.75 -3.14
C THR A 226 14.97 -5.15 -1.85
N SER A 227 15.16 -3.83 -1.83
CA SER A 227 15.72 -3.13 -0.67
C SER A 227 14.78 -3.10 0.54
N ASP A 228 13.46 -3.09 0.35
CA ASP A 228 12.54 -3.11 1.49
C ASP A 228 12.48 -4.49 2.15
N ARG A 229 12.82 -4.56 3.46
CA ARG A 229 12.82 -5.76 4.31
C ARG A 229 13.58 -6.97 3.74
N GLY A 230 14.54 -6.74 2.85
CA GLY A 230 15.40 -7.79 2.30
C GLY A 230 14.65 -8.93 1.61
N LEU A 231 13.56 -8.63 0.88
CA LEU A 231 12.85 -9.61 0.06
C LEU A 231 13.79 -10.20 -0.99
N VAL A 232 13.78 -11.53 -1.09
CA VAL A 232 14.50 -12.35 -2.06
C VAL A 232 13.50 -13.21 -2.81
N ASP A 233 13.57 -13.20 -4.13
CA ASP A 233 12.72 -13.93 -5.06
C ASP A 233 13.57 -14.87 -5.90
N VAL A 234 13.18 -16.14 -5.94
CA VAL A 234 13.87 -17.20 -6.67
C VAL A 234 12.89 -17.92 -7.57
N GLU A 235 13.14 -17.94 -8.87
CA GLU A 235 12.38 -18.71 -9.85
C GLU A 235 13.29 -19.72 -10.56
N ARG A 236 13.21 -20.98 -10.13
CA ARG A 236 13.94 -22.13 -10.69
C ARG A 236 13.28 -22.65 -11.96
N PHE A 237 13.21 -21.85 -13.02
CA PHE A 237 12.63 -22.30 -14.30
C PHE A 237 13.40 -23.47 -14.94
N ASP A 238 14.66 -23.67 -14.54
CA ASP A 238 15.45 -24.86 -14.86
C ASP A 238 14.83 -26.15 -14.31
N GLN A 239 14.18 -26.09 -13.15
CA GLN A 239 13.54 -27.23 -12.49
C GLN A 239 12.02 -27.24 -12.71
N GLU A 240 11.41 -26.06 -12.84
CA GLU A 240 9.97 -25.87 -12.82
C GLU A 240 9.51 -24.99 -14.01
N PRO A 241 9.67 -25.45 -15.26
CA PRO A 241 9.46 -24.64 -16.47
C PRO A 241 8.00 -24.21 -16.71
N ALA A 242 7.05 -24.87 -16.03
CA ALA A 242 5.62 -24.53 -16.08
C ALA A 242 5.21 -23.52 -15.00
N ARG A 243 6.14 -23.07 -14.14
CA ARG A 243 5.85 -22.06 -13.11
C ARG A 243 5.40 -20.75 -13.75
N PRO A 244 4.30 -20.13 -13.30
CA PRO A 244 3.96 -18.77 -13.70
C PRO A 244 5.05 -17.79 -13.23
N ILE A 245 5.37 -16.78 -14.05
CA ILE A 245 6.32 -15.73 -13.66
C ILE A 245 5.83 -14.97 -12.43
N LEU A 246 6.76 -14.44 -11.63
CA LEU A 246 6.47 -13.78 -10.35
C LEU A 246 5.56 -14.63 -9.46
N HIS A 247 5.70 -15.95 -9.54
CA HIS A 247 4.89 -16.94 -8.81
C HIS A 247 3.36 -16.84 -9.02
N GLY A 248 2.91 -16.17 -10.09
CA GLY A 248 1.49 -15.93 -10.35
C GLY A 248 0.90 -14.76 -9.55
N LEU A 249 1.71 -13.98 -8.83
CA LEU A 249 1.26 -12.80 -8.08
C LEU A 249 0.71 -11.67 -8.98
N MET A 250 0.92 -11.78 -10.28
CA MET A 250 0.37 -10.87 -11.28
C MET A 250 -1.08 -11.18 -11.66
N GLY A 251 -1.65 -12.29 -11.18
CA GLY A 251 -2.98 -12.76 -11.54
C GLY A 251 -3.08 -13.12 -13.04
N ASP A 252 -4.27 -12.92 -13.63
CA ASP A 252 -4.55 -13.18 -15.05
C ASP A 252 -4.07 -12.05 -15.98
N LEU A 253 -3.04 -11.28 -15.58
CA LEU A 253 -2.55 -10.18 -16.40
C LEU A 253 -1.89 -10.70 -17.69
N ASP A 254 -2.38 -10.23 -18.83
CA ASP A 254 -1.69 -10.39 -20.11
C ASP A 254 -0.46 -9.47 -20.15
N ILE A 255 0.72 -10.08 -20.15
CA ILE A 255 2.02 -9.41 -20.16
C ILE A 255 2.18 -8.52 -21.40
N GLU A 256 1.52 -8.86 -22.52
CA GLU A 256 1.59 -8.06 -23.76
C GLU A 256 0.93 -6.69 -23.61
N LEU A 257 0.01 -6.52 -22.65
CA LEU A 257 -0.67 -5.25 -22.39
C LEU A 257 0.15 -4.29 -21.51
N LEU A 258 1.14 -4.80 -20.77
CA LEU A 258 1.95 -4.02 -19.82
C LEU A 258 2.55 -2.73 -20.41
N PRO A 259 3.17 -2.72 -21.61
CA PRO A 259 3.73 -1.50 -22.20
C PRO A 259 2.70 -0.40 -22.47
N SER A 260 1.42 -0.78 -22.64
CA SER A 260 0.33 0.16 -22.93
C SER A 260 -0.40 0.68 -21.69
N MET A 261 -0.15 0.08 -20.51
CA MET A 261 -0.76 0.48 -19.25
C MET A 261 -0.16 1.78 -18.71
N THR A 262 -1.02 2.60 -18.11
CA THR A 262 -0.61 3.80 -17.35
C THR A 262 0.06 3.42 -16.04
N SER A 263 0.82 4.36 -15.44
CA SER A 263 1.45 4.14 -14.13
C SER A 263 0.44 3.76 -13.05
N ARG A 264 -0.75 4.38 -13.03
CA ARG A 264 -1.83 4.05 -12.08
C ARG A 264 -2.32 2.61 -12.23
N GLU A 265 -2.48 2.12 -13.45
CA GLU A 265 -2.90 0.74 -13.69
C GLU A 265 -1.82 -0.27 -13.28
N LYS A 266 -0.54 0.11 -13.42
CA LYS A 266 0.60 -0.73 -13.00
C LYS A 266 0.77 -0.79 -11.48
N VAL A 267 0.36 0.24 -10.72
CA VAL A 267 0.52 0.30 -9.25
C VAL A 267 -0.06 -0.94 -8.55
N ARG A 268 -1.25 -1.42 -8.95
CA ARG A 268 -1.85 -2.61 -8.32
C ARG A 268 -0.97 -3.85 -8.46
N HIS A 269 -0.32 -4.01 -9.61
CA HIS A 269 0.54 -5.14 -9.90
C HIS A 269 1.88 -5.01 -9.19
N ILE A 270 2.40 -3.79 -9.12
CA ILE A 270 3.60 -3.46 -8.35
C ILE A 270 3.38 -3.79 -6.87
N LEU A 271 2.27 -3.33 -6.29
CA LEU A 271 1.91 -3.62 -4.90
C LEU A 271 1.63 -5.11 -4.67
N GLY A 272 1.04 -5.79 -5.65
CA GLY A 272 0.81 -7.24 -5.61
C GLY A 272 2.13 -8.02 -5.54
N TYR A 273 3.07 -7.75 -6.46
CA TYR A 273 4.35 -8.45 -6.42
C TYR A 273 5.30 -7.91 -5.33
N LEU A 274 5.12 -6.72 -4.78
CA LEU A 274 5.88 -6.28 -3.60
C LEU A 274 5.30 -6.83 -2.28
N GLU A 275 4.12 -7.46 -2.35
CA GLU A 275 3.33 -7.89 -1.19
C GLU A 275 3.11 -6.74 -0.20
N ALA A 276 2.31 -5.73 -0.62
CA ALA A 276 2.10 -4.47 0.10
C ALA A 276 1.89 -4.61 1.62
N GLU A 277 1.13 -5.61 2.07
CA GLU A 277 0.90 -5.92 3.49
C GLU A 277 2.19 -6.16 4.28
N GLN A 278 3.21 -6.70 3.61
CA GLN A 278 4.48 -7.08 4.21
C GLN A 278 5.56 -5.98 4.07
N LEU A 279 5.29 -4.86 3.41
CA LEU A 279 6.24 -3.74 3.32
C LEU A 279 6.61 -3.19 4.72
N SER A 280 7.80 -2.61 4.86
CA SER A 280 8.15 -1.90 6.10
C SER A 280 7.21 -0.71 6.30
N SER A 281 6.95 -0.35 7.56
CA SER A 281 6.09 0.81 7.88
C SER A 281 6.60 2.08 7.19
N ARG A 282 7.92 2.30 7.23
CA ARG A 282 8.60 3.43 6.60
C ARG A 282 8.55 3.36 5.08
N GLY A 283 8.77 2.19 4.48
CA GLY A 283 8.71 1.98 3.03
C GLY A 283 7.31 2.24 2.48
N ALA A 284 6.29 1.70 3.15
CA ALA A 284 4.89 1.90 2.77
C ALA A 284 4.43 3.36 3.00
N ALA A 285 4.83 4.01 4.09
CA ALA A 285 4.58 5.44 4.28
C ALA A 285 5.25 6.30 3.19
N SER A 286 6.48 5.96 2.80
CA SER A 286 7.20 6.68 1.73
C SER A 286 6.49 6.60 0.38
N LEU A 287 5.79 5.48 0.09
CA LEU A 287 5.02 5.32 -1.14
C LEU A 287 3.92 6.39 -1.30
N ILE A 288 3.28 6.80 -0.19
CA ILE A 288 2.23 7.81 -0.19
C ILE A 288 2.80 9.21 -0.54
N GLU A 289 4.09 9.41 -0.30
CA GLU A 289 4.79 10.68 -0.43
C GLU A 289 5.55 10.84 -1.76
N VAL A 290 5.66 9.78 -2.57
CA VAL A 290 6.27 9.83 -3.91
C VAL A 290 5.50 10.81 -4.81
N ASP A 291 6.23 11.59 -5.60
CA ASP A 291 5.76 12.71 -6.43
C ASP A 291 5.10 13.87 -5.64
N ARG A 292 5.21 13.87 -4.31
CA ARG A 292 4.73 14.95 -3.43
C ARG A 292 5.86 15.59 -2.64
N THR A 293 6.41 14.87 -1.68
CA THR A 293 7.54 15.32 -0.85
C THR A 293 8.79 14.49 -1.10
N LEU A 294 8.64 13.31 -1.72
CA LEU A 294 9.74 12.45 -2.18
C LEU A 294 9.73 12.36 -3.71
N SER A 295 10.91 12.40 -4.33
CA SER A 295 11.03 12.28 -5.78
C SER A 295 10.85 10.86 -6.29
N THR A 296 11.21 9.85 -5.50
CA THR A 296 11.09 8.42 -5.85
C THR A 296 11.26 7.56 -4.60
N TRP A 297 11.17 6.24 -4.77
CA TRP A 297 11.34 5.24 -3.73
C TRP A 297 12.67 5.38 -2.97
N PRO A 298 12.65 5.48 -1.63
CA PRO A 298 13.85 5.49 -0.82
C PRO A 298 14.59 4.15 -0.90
N GLN A 299 15.92 4.20 -1.01
CA GLN A 299 16.77 3.01 -1.01
C GLN A 299 18.04 3.29 -0.19
N LEU A 300 18.36 2.40 0.76
CA LEU A 300 19.60 2.46 1.53
C LEU A 300 20.65 1.52 0.95
N ALA A 301 21.92 1.92 1.02
CA ALA A 301 23.04 1.07 0.60
C ALA A 301 23.13 -0.23 1.42
N SER A 302 22.81 -0.19 2.71
CA SER A 302 22.81 -1.38 3.58
C SER A 302 21.90 -2.47 3.07
N ASP A 303 20.70 -2.10 2.63
CA ASP A 303 19.67 -3.03 2.21
C ASP A 303 19.99 -3.63 0.84
N VAL A 304 20.58 -2.80 -0.03
CA VAL A 304 21.15 -3.22 -1.33
C VAL A 304 22.29 -4.23 -1.12
N VAL A 305 23.18 -4.00 -0.16
CA VAL A 305 24.27 -4.93 0.19
C VAL A 305 23.73 -6.24 0.76
N LEU A 306 22.67 -6.20 1.57
CA LEU A 306 22.02 -7.39 2.09
C LEU A 306 21.45 -8.28 0.96
N GLY A 307 20.78 -7.66 -0.02
CA GLY A 307 20.32 -8.34 -1.22
C GLY A 307 21.47 -9.03 -1.97
N ALA A 308 22.61 -8.34 -2.13
CA ALA A 308 23.80 -8.93 -2.76
C ALA A 308 24.33 -10.17 -2.02
N ALA A 309 24.35 -10.15 -0.69
CA ALA A 309 24.75 -11.31 0.10
C ALA A 309 23.79 -12.49 -0.08
N ALA A 310 22.48 -12.22 -0.12
CA ALA A 310 21.46 -13.24 -0.30
C ALA A 310 21.51 -13.88 -1.70
N LEU A 311 21.66 -13.07 -2.76
CA LEU A 311 21.72 -13.59 -4.13
C LEU A 311 23.02 -14.33 -4.41
N ALA A 312 24.14 -13.93 -3.80
CA ALA A 312 25.39 -14.70 -3.90
C ALA A 312 25.25 -16.12 -3.30
N GLU A 313 24.53 -16.26 -2.18
CA GLU A 313 24.19 -17.58 -1.61
C GLU A 313 23.29 -18.39 -2.56
N ALA A 314 22.28 -17.76 -3.17
CA ALA A 314 21.41 -18.43 -4.14
C ALA A 314 22.19 -18.92 -5.37
N VAL A 315 23.09 -18.09 -5.92
CA VAL A 315 23.99 -18.46 -7.01
C VAL A 315 24.86 -19.66 -6.65
N ARG A 316 25.42 -19.70 -5.43
CA ARG A 316 26.20 -20.87 -4.96
C ARG A 316 25.36 -22.13 -4.94
N ARG A 317 24.17 -22.08 -4.35
CA ARG A 317 23.28 -23.24 -4.28
C ARG A 317 22.91 -23.77 -5.66
N ILE A 318 22.60 -22.87 -6.60
CA ILE A 318 22.28 -23.26 -7.98
C ILE A 318 23.50 -23.89 -8.65
N GLY A 319 24.65 -23.22 -8.64
CA GLY A 319 25.87 -23.69 -9.31
C GLY A 319 26.46 -24.98 -8.74
N LEU A 320 26.20 -25.27 -7.46
CA LEU A 320 26.61 -26.51 -6.79
C LEU A 320 25.56 -27.63 -6.85
N GLY A 321 24.35 -27.33 -7.34
CA GLY A 321 23.24 -28.29 -7.37
C GLY A 321 22.65 -28.58 -5.99
N GLU A 322 22.78 -27.65 -5.05
CA GLU A 322 22.19 -27.75 -3.72
C GLU A 322 20.69 -27.44 -3.72
N LYS A 323 20.02 -27.76 -2.61
CA LYS A 323 18.58 -27.54 -2.47
C LYS A 323 18.27 -26.05 -2.39
N LEU A 324 17.57 -25.56 -3.42
CA LEU A 324 16.95 -24.25 -3.48
C LEU A 324 15.70 -24.34 -4.37
N HIS A 325 14.52 -24.24 -3.78
CA HIS A 325 13.24 -24.25 -4.51
C HIS A 325 12.87 -22.84 -4.97
N SER A 326 12.00 -22.73 -5.97
CA SER A 326 11.37 -21.44 -6.25
C SER A 326 10.52 -20.98 -5.07
N GLY A 327 10.49 -19.67 -4.85
CA GLY A 327 9.68 -19.04 -3.84
C GLY A 327 10.31 -17.74 -3.37
N ARG A 328 9.73 -17.18 -2.31
CA ARG A 328 10.17 -15.93 -1.71
C ARG A 328 10.51 -16.10 -0.25
N THR A 329 11.47 -15.31 0.19
CA THR A 329 11.81 -15.16 1.60
C THR A 329 12.21 -13.73 1.88
N ARG A 330 12.19 -13.32 3.15
CA ARG A 330 12.66 -12.01 3.59
C ARG A 330 13.80 -12.21 4.57
N ILE A 331 14.91 -11.52 4.33
CA ILE A 331 16.00 -11.38 5.30
C ILE A 331 15.82 -10.01 5.93
N ASP A 332 14.89 -9.91 6.87
CA ASP A 332 14.54 -8.64 7.51
C ASP A 332 15.43 -8.40 8.74
N ILE A 333 16.46 -7.57 8.57
CA ILE A 333 17.35 -7.18 9.67
C ILE A 333 16.59 -6.40 10.75
N GLY A 334 15.66 -5.52 10.39
CA GLY A 334 14.91 -4.73 11.36
C GLY A 334 14.10 -5.64 12.28
N SER A 335 13.30 -6.53 11.70
CA SER A 335 12.54 -7.52 12.48
C SER A 335 13.46 -8.45 13.27
N ALA A 336 14.59 -8.90 12.72
CA ALA A 336 15.54 -9.72 13.48
C ALA A 336 16.09 -9.01 14.73
N PHE A 337 16.27 -7.69 14.67
CA PHE A 337 16.70 -6.89 15.81
C PHE A 337 15.57 -6.63 16.82
N ASP A 338 14.32 -6.52 16.37
CA ASP A 338 13.16 -6.38 17.25
C ASP A 338 12.91 -7.63 18.11
N HIS A 339 13.32 -8.81 17.61
CA HIS A 339 13.23 -10.10 18.31
C HIS A 339 14.56 -10.49 18.98
N LEU A 340 15.40 -9.51 19.32
CA LEU A 340 16.60 -9.76 20.12
C LEU A 340 16.21 -10.14 21.55
N ASP A 341 16.13 -11.44 21.78
CA ASP A 341 15.81 -12.02 23.08
C ASP A 341 17.04 -12.60 23.79
N GLU A 342 16.95 -12.70 25.11
CA GLU A 342 17.82 -13.62 25.85
C GLU A 342 17.43 -15.08 25.50
N PRO A 343 18.39 -15.98 25.19
CA PRO A 343 18.09 -17.30 24.64
C PRO A 343 17.25 -18.18 25.58
N HIS A 344 16.05 -18.58 25.12
CA HIS A 344 15.06 -19.33 25.89
C HIS A 344 14.91 -20.81 25.44
N VAL A 345 14.66 -21.72 26.39
CA VAL A 345 14.41 -23.16 26.17
C VAL A 345 12.89 -23.42 26.16
N ALA A 346 12.30 -23.72 25.00
CA ALA A 346 10.84 -23.73 24.81
C ALA A 346 10.17 -25.13 24.92
N ARG A 347 8.93 -25.17 25.45
CA ARG A 347 7.93 -26.24 25.25
C ARG A 347 6.53 -25.62 25.06
N HIS A 348 5.77 -26.10 24.08
CA HIS A 348 4.45 -25.56 23.69
C HIS A 348 3.38 -26.66 23.60
N GLY A 349 2.11 -26.29 23.77
CA GLY A 349 0.92 -27.09 23.42
C GLY A 349 -0.37 -26.24 23.34
N PRO A 350 -1.30 -26.46 22.39
CA PRO A 350 -2.54 -25.68 22.26
C PRO A 350 -3.86 -26.48 22.42
N VAL A 351 -5.00 -25.77 22.55
CA VAL A 351 -6.40 -26.26 22.60
C VAL A 351 -7.32 -25.34 21.75
N LEU A 352 -8.40 -25.91 21.19
CA LEU A 352 -9.40 -25.29 20.27
C LEU A 352 -10.80 -25.13 20.92
N VAL A 353 -11.66 -24.25 20.36
CA VAL A 353 -13.10 -24.08 20.65
C VAL A 353 -13.86 -23.72 19.34
N ASP A 354 -15.18 -23.97 19.28
CA ASP A 354 -16.11 -23.78 18.13
C ASP A 354 -17.42 -23.05 18.57
N ASP A 355 -18.15 -22.43 17.62
CA ASP A 355 -19.28 -21.46 17.81
C ASP A 355 -20.64 -21.89 17.17
N HIS A 356 -21.75 -21.19 17.51
CA HIS A 356 -23.14 -21.43 17.04
C HIS A 356 -23.85 -20.15 16.47
N ASP A 357 -24.80 -20.33 15.54
CA ASP A 357 -25.57 -19.30 14.78
C ASP A 357 -26.93 -18.82 15.39
N PRO A 358 -27.50 -17.62 15.02
CA PRO A 358 -28.77 -17.06 15.54
C PRO A 358 -30.00 -16.98 14.57
N LEU A 359 -31.16 -16.49 15.09
CA LEU A 359 -32.59 -16.74 14.73
C LEU A 359 -33.48 -15.47 14.47
N GLU A 360 -34.56 -15.53 13.66
CA GLU A 360 -35.50 -14.41 13.29
C GLU A 360 -36.54 -13.92 14.38
N LEU A 361 -37.07 -12.68 14.25
CA LEU A 361 -38.02 -12.00 15.18
C LEU A 361 -39.53 -12.10 14.80
N PRO A 362 -40.44 -12.55 15.69
CA PRO A 362 -41.86 -12.80 15.36
C PRO A 362 -42.86 -11.66 15.71
N GLY A 363 -43.99 -11.59 15.00
CA GLY A 363 -45.19 -10.80 15.37
C GLY A 363 -45.29 -9.37 14.81
N MET A 364 -46.42 -8.69 15.02
CA MET A 364 -46.67 -7.31 14.54
C MET A 364 -45.71 -6.29 15.18
N THR A 365 -45.48 -6.41 16.49
CA THR A 365 -44.48 -5.62 17.22
C THR A 365 -43.07 -5.92 16.69
N GLY A 366 -42.80 -7.17 16.28
CA GLY A 366 -41.61 -7.57 15.54
C GLY A 366 -41.44 -6.86 14.19
N ILE A 367 -42.52 -6.59 13.45
CA ILE A 367 -42.46 -5.81 12.19
C ILE A 367 -42.04 -4.36 12.47
N ILE A 368 -42.58 -3.73 13.53
CA ILE A 368 -42.21 -2.36 13.90
C ILE A 368 -40.75 -2.31 14.36
N ALA A 369 -40.31 -3.26 15.17
CA ALA A 369 -38.92 -3.36 15.61
C ALA A 369 -37.97 -3.61 14.43
N ALA A 370 -38.33 -4.50 13.50
CA ALA A 370 -37.58 -4.77 12.29
C ALA A 370 -37.48 -3.52 11.38
N ALA A 371 -38.51 -2.68 11.32
CA ALA A 371 -38.43 -1.40 10.64
C ALA A 371 -37.49 -0.43 11.35
N ALA A 372 -37.58 -0.31 12.68
CA ALA A 372 -36.73 0.56 13.49
C ALA A 372 -35.24 0.25 13.28
N ILE A 373 -34.84 -1.02 13.37
CA ILE A 373 -33.43 -1.42 13.22
C ILE A 373 -32.89 -1.20 11.79
N ARG A 374 -33.73 -0.98 10.78
CA ARG A 374 -33.26 -0.66 9.40
C ARG A 374 -32.75 0.78 9.25
N ALA A 375 -32.97 1.63 10.25
CA ALA A 375 -32.45 2.99 10.24
C ALA A 375 -30.93 3.03 10.00
N PRO A 376 -30.40 4.10 9.40
CA PRO A 376 -28.96 4.31 9.27
C PRO A 376 -28.34 4.70 10.62
N SER A 377 -27.06 4.39 10.79
CA SER A 377 -26.22 4.85 11.92
C SER A 377 -24.77 5.00 11.45
N GLY A 378 -24.00 5.85 12.12
CA GLY A 378 -22.56 6.01 11.87
C GLY A 378 -21.82 4.69 12.00
N GLY A 379 -20.92 4.37 11.07
CA GLY A 379 -20.22 3.07 11.03
C GLY A 379 -21.13 1.83 10.95
N ASN A 380 -22.45 1.99 10.76
CA ASN A 380 -23.45 0.95 10.97
C ASN A 380 -23.36 0.26 12.35
N VAL A 381 -22.98 1.02 13.40
CA VAL A 381 -22.80 0.49 14.77
C VAL A 381 -24.12 0.15 15.46
N GLN A 382 -25.24 0.68 14.96
CA GLN A 382 -26.61 0.46 15.45
C GLN A 382 -26.70 0.77 16.95
N PRO A 383 -26.56 2.05 17.33
CA PRO A 383 -26.30 2.50 18.71
C PRO A 383 -27.57 2.50 19.57
N TRP A 384 -28.46 1.53 19.36
CA TRP A 384 -29.77 1.47 19.96
C TRP A 384 -30.07 0.09 20.54
N HIS A 385 -30.96 0.08 21.54
CA HIS A 385 -31.69 -1.10 21.94
C HIS A 385 -33.18 -0.88 21.69
N VAL A 386 -33.77 -1.72 20.83
CA VAL A 386 -35.20 -1.65 20.49
C VAL A 386 -35.95 -2.70 21.29
N GLN A 387 -36.94 -2.29 22.08
CA GLN A 387 -37.83 -3.20 22.78
C GLN A 387 -39.25 -3.00 22.25
N ALA A 388 -39.86 -4.09 21.77
CA ALA A 388 -41.19 -4.07 21.19
C ALA A 388 -42.15 -4.82 22.12
N GLY A 389 -42.94 -4.09 22.88
CA GLY A 389 -44.00 -4.62 23.73
C GLY A 389 -45.38 -4.57 23.07
N PRO A 390 -46.42 -5.15 23.69
CA PRO A 390 -47.77 -5.14 23.14
C PRO A 390 -48.43 -3.75 23.13
N ALA A 391 -47.99 -2.83 24.00
CA ALA A 391 -48.55 -1.49 24.14
C ALA A 391 -47.67 -0.39 23.54
N ASP A 392 -46.36 -0.61 23.44
CA ASP A 392 -45.39 0.38 22.99
C ASP A 392 -44.15 -0.25 22.35
N VAL A 393 -43.40 0.57 21.62
CA VAL A 393 -42.05 0.27 21.15
C VAL A 393 -41.12 1.35 21.70
N THR A 394 -40.10 0.94 22.45
CA THR A 394 -39.07 1.84 22.97
C THR A 394 -37.75 1.65 22.21
N ILE A 395 -37.04 2.76 22.02
CA ILE A 395 -35.72 2.81 21.38
C ILE A 395 -34.82 3.63 22.29
N ASP A 396 -33.87 2.95 22.93
CA ASP A 396 -32.91 3.54 23.86
C ASP A 396 -31.55 3.69 23.21
N ILE A 397 -30.81 4.77 23.51
CA ILE A 397 -29.37 4.81 23.21
C ILE A 397 -28.69 3.67 23.95
N ALA A 398 -27.84 2.92 23.23
CA ALA A 398 -26.98 1.88 23.77
C ALA A 398 -25.53 2.40 23.85
N PRO A 399 -25.07 2.94 25.00
CA PRO A 399 -23.78 3.64 25.09
C PRO A 399 -22.57 2.76 24.76
N GLN A 400 -22.71 1.44 24.87
CA GLN A 400 -21.67 0.47 24.50
C GLN A 400 -21.44 0.35 22.98
N HIS A 401 -22.30 0.95 22.16
CA HIS A 401 -22.22 0.91 20.69
C HIS A 401 -21.99 2.33 20.17
N THR A 402 -20.83 2.90 20.47
CA THR A 402 -20.47 4.28 20.12
C THR A 402 -19.05 4.35 19.55
N SER A 403 -18.63 5.54 19.12
CA SER A 403 -17.28 5.86 18.63
C SER A 403 -16.85 7.21 19.20
N THR A 404 -15.57 7.53 19.13
CA THR A 404 -15.03 8.83 19.56
C THR A 404 -15.65 10.00 18.78
N MET A 405 -16.06 9.77 17.53
CA MET A 405 -16.77 10.79 16.73
C MET A 405 -18.20 11.07 17.20
N ASP A 406 -18.81 10.18 17.99
CA ASP A 406 -20.15 10.36 18.56
C ASP A 406 -20.11 11.19 19.86
N VAL A 407 -19.58 12.41 19.73
CA VAL A 407 -19.35 13.33 20.84
C VAL A 407 -20.67 13.58 21.60
N GLY A 408 -20.65 13.27 22.90
CA GLY A 408 -21.82 13.43 23.76
C GLY A 408 -23.02 12.57 23.36
N PHE A 409 -22.84 11.50 22.59
CA PHE A 409 -23.91 10.62 22.07
C PHE A 409 -24.87 11.31 21.10
N ARG A 410 -24.46 12.43 20.49
CA ARG A 410 -25.30 13.20 19.56
C ARG A 410 -25.59 12.43 18.26
N GLY A 411 -24.59 11.76 17.68
CA GLY A 411 -24.76 10.86 16.54
C GLY A 411 -25.63 9.65 16.87
N SER A 412 -25.51 9.11 18.10
CA SER A 412 -26.43 8.08 18.61
C SER A 412 -27.86 8.58 18.69
N ALA A 413 -28.09 9.82 19.15
CA ALA A 413 -29.42 10.42 19.18
C ALA A 413 -29.99 10.62 17.76
N VAL A 414 -29.19 11.05 16.78
CA VAL A 414 -29.58 11.08 15.36
C VAL A 414 -30.06 9.70 14.90
N ALA A 415 -29.31 8.65 15.24
CA ALA A 415 -29.61 7.28 14.89
C ALA A 415 -30.96 6.82 15.51
N VAL A 416 -31.18 7.08 16.81
CA VAL A 416 -32.46 6.80 17.51
C VAL A 416 -33.63 7.55 16.86
N GLY A 417 -33.42 8.80 16.47
CA GLY A 417 -34.39 9.60 15.73
C GLY A 417 -34.83 8.99 14.40
N ALA A 418 -33.85 8.52 13.62
CA ALA A 418 -34.11 7.82 12.36
C ALA A 418 -34.86 6.49 12.59
N ALA A 419 -34.47 5.72 13.61
CA ALA A 419 -35.14 4.48 14.00
C ALA A 419 -36.60 4.72 14.42
N LEU A 420 -36.86 5.80 15.18
CA LEU A 420 -38.20 6.21 15.55
C LEU A 420 -39.05 6.60 14.33
N LEU A 421 -38.47 7.30 13.33
CA LEU A 421 -39.21 7.58 12.09
C LEU A 421 -39.60 6.29 11.37
N ASN A 422 -38.68 5.33 11.27
CA ASN A 422 -38.96 4.05 10.62
C ASN A 422 -40.06 3.27 11.35
N ALA A 423 -40.04 3.29 12.68
CA ALA A 423 -41.12 2.74 13.51
C ALA A 423 -42.46 3.45 13.24
N LYS A 424 -42.49 4.78 13.19
CA LYS A 424 -43.69 5.58 12.86
C LYS A 424 -44.24 5.22 11.47
N ILE A 425 -43.37 5.09 10.47
CA ILE A 425 -43.74 4.73 9.09
C ILE A 425 -44.38 3.33 9.05
N ALA A 426 -43.77 2.35 9.73
CA ALA A 426 -44.31 1.01 9.83
C ALA A 426 -45.66 0.98 10.57
N ALA A 427 -45.76 1.65 11.72
CA ALA A 427 -47.00 1.71 12.50
C ALA A 427 -48.13 2.39 11.71
N ALA A 428 -47.84 3.46 10.97
CA ALA A 428 -48.80 4.14 10.11
C ALA A 428 -49.34 3.22 8.99
N ALA A 429 -48.46 2.45 8.35
CA ALA A 429 -48.83 1.50 7.29
C ALA A 429 -49.68 0.32 7.80
N HIS A 430 -49.57 0.00 9.09
CA HIS A 430 -50.32 -1.07 9.75
C HIS A 430 -51.50 -0.57 10.61
N HIS A 431 -51.84 0.72 10.55
CA HIS A 431 -52.95 1.34 11.29
C HIS A 431 -52.86 1.22 12.82
N ILE A 432 -51.63 1.25 13.34
CA ILE A 432 -51.34 1.12 14.78
C ILE A 432 -50.49 2.29 15.32
N LEU A 433 -50.48 3.43 14.62
CA LEU A 433 -49.72 4.61 14.99
C LEU A 433 -50.39 5.36 16.15
N GLY A 434 -49.74 5.39 17.32
CA GLY A 434 -50.12 6.22 18.46
C GLY A 434 -49.15 7.38 18.73
N PRO A 435 -49.26 8.01 19.91
CA PRO A 435 -48.43 9.15 20.30
C PRO A 435 -46.97 8.75 20.51
N VAL A 436 -46.07 9.73 20.32
CA VAL A 436 -44.62 9.56 20.46
C VAL A 436 -44.10 10.46 21.56
N LYS A 437 -43.16 9.94 22.37
CA LYS A 437 -42.43 10.68 23.40
C LYS A 437 -40.92 10.58 23.16
N LEU A 438 -40.21 11.67 23.42
CA LEU A 438 -38.75 11.76 23.43
C LEU A 438 -38.34 12.29 24.80
N GLU A 439 -37.67 11.46 25.58
CA GLU A 439 -37.35 11.74 26.98
C GLU A 439 -35.86 11.47 27.24
N GLU A 440 -35.22 12.38 27.97
CA GLU A 440 -33.79 12.27 28.33
C GLU A 440 -33.65 11.82 29.78
N GLN A 441 -32.61 11.04 30.06
CA GLN A 441 -32.28 10.57 31.42
C GLN A 441 -33.41 9.79 32.11
N VAL A 442 -34.10 8.92 31.36
CA VAL A 442 -35.21 8.08 31.86
C VAL A 442 -34.77 6.63 31.96
N ASP A 443 -35.05 5.98 33.11
CA ASP A 443 -34.75 4.57 33.39
C ASP A 443 -33.30 4.15 33.08
N GLY A 444 -32.34 5.07 33.28
CA GLY A 444 -30.92 4.85 33.02
C GLY A 444 -30.49 5.02 31.55
N SER A 445 -31.42 5.35 30.65
CA SER A 445 -31.14 5.68 29.25
C SER A 445 -30.80 7.15 29.09
N LEU A 446 -29.80 7.46 28.26
CA LEU A 446 -29.41 8.83 27.94
C LEU A 446 -30.52 9.56 27.16
N LEU A 447 -31.17 8.84 26.24
CA LEU A 447 -32.32 9.28 25.46
C LEU A 447 -33.17 8.06 25.12
N ARG A 448 -34.47 8.16 25.38
CA ARG A 448 -35.48 7.18 24.99
C ARG A 448 -36.50 7.79 24.04
N ALA A 449 -36.73 7.10 22.92
CA ALA A 449 -37.90 7.33 22.07
C ALA A 449 -38.95 6.25 22.34
N THR A 450 -40.19 6.65 22.59
CA THR A 450 -41.32 5.73 22.84
C THR A 450 -42.42 5.99 21.82
N LEU A 451 -42.82 4.96 21.09
CA LEU A 451 -44.00 4.95 20.23
C LEU A 451 -45.09 4.11 20.91
N GLU A 452 -46.17 4.74 21.35
CA GLU A 452 -47.34 4.03 21.87
C GLU A 452 -48.17 3.46 20.71
N MET A 453 -48.71 2.26 20.89
CA MET A 453 -49.53 1.58 19.90
C MET A 453 -51.00 1.95 20.10
N ALA A 454 -51.64 2.54 19.09
CA ALA A 454 -53.04 2.94 19.13
C ALA A 454 -53.69 2.81 17.75
N ASP A 455 -55.02 2.74 17.67
CA ASP A 455 -55.73 2.71 16.38
C ASP A 455 -55.59 4.07 15.68
N GLY A 456 -54.61 4.17 14.78
CA GLY A 456 -54.20 5.42 14.15
C GLY A 456 -53.31 5.21 12.93
N THR A 457 -53.32 6.19 12.01
CA THR A 457 -52.52 6.17 10.78
C THR A 457 -52.18 7.59 10.31
N ASP A 458 -51.09 7.71 9.54
CA ASP A 458 -50.74 8.91 8.79
C ASP A 458 -50.56 8.51 7.31
N PRO A 459 -51.47 8.92 6.40
CA PRO A 459 -51.40 8.50 4.98
C PRO A 459 -50.14 8.98 4.25
N GLY A 460 -49.47 10.02 4.73
CA GLY A 460 -48.18 10.46 4.21
C GLY A 460 -47.07 9.48 4.59
N LEU A 461 -46.99 9.11 5.87
CA LEU A 461 -46.00 8.16 6.37
C LEU A 461 -46.25 6.74 5.86
N ALA A 462 -47.51 6.27 5.83
CA ALA A 462 -47.86 4.94 5.35
C ALA A 462 -47.39 4.68 3.91
N ARG A 463 -47.42 5.71 3.05
CA ARG A 463 -46.92 5.64 1.67
C ARG A 463 -45.40 5.51 1.55
N LEU A 464 -44.66 5.79 2.62
CA LEU A 464 -43.20 5.68 2.67
C LEU A 464 -42.72 4.32 3.16
N TYR A 465 -43.61 3.39 3.54
CA TYR A 465 -43.21 2.09 4.07
C TYR A 465 -42.31 1.28 3.12
N GLN A 466 -42.70 1.13 1.86
CA GLN A 466 -41.86 0.43 0.87
C GLN A 466 -40.57 1.21 0.53
N PRO A 467 -40.63 2.53 0.24
CA PRO A 467 -39.41 3.34 0.07
C PRO A 467 -38.42 3.28 1.23
N MET A 468 -38.91 3.28 2.48
CA MET A 468 -38.10 3.14 3.69
C MET A 468 -37.38 1.78 3.74
N LEU A 469 -38.07 0.68 3.42
CA LEU A 469 -37.46 -0.66 3.36
C LEU A 469 -36.37 -0.75 2.28
N GLN A 470 -36.54 -0.02 1.18
CA GLN A 470 -35.61 0.04 0.05
C GLN A 470 -34.47 1.06 0.23
N ARG A 471 -34.51 1.89 1.28
CA ARG A 471 -33.49 2.92 1.52
C ARG A 471 -32.11 2.27 1.68
N GLU A 472 -31.13 2.81 0.97
CA GLU A 472 -29.76 2.33 0.94
C GLU A 472 -28.75 3.46 1.13
N THR A 473 -27.53 3.08 1.49
CA THR A 473 -26.37 3.98 1.46
C THR A 473 -25.59 3.74 0.20
N ASN A 474 -25.44 4.78 -0.62
CA ASN A 474 -24.85 4.69 -1.93
C ASN A 474 -23.56 5.52 -2.00
N ARG A 475 -22.41 4.84 -2.04
CA ARG A 475 -21.10 5.51 -2.00
C ARG A 475 -20.49 5.78 -3.36
N HIS A 476 -21.08 5.31 -4.47
CA HIS A 476 -20.53 5.52 -5.82
C HIS A 476 -20.12 6.96 -6.08
N HIS A 477 -18.97 7.17 -6.73
CA HIS A 477 -18.51 8.51 -7.15
C HIS A 477 -19.63 9.31 -7.84
N GLY A 478 -20.42 8.63 -8.68
CA GLY A 478 -21.55 9.22 -9.38
C GLY A 478 -21.13 10.33 -10.34
N LYS A 479 -22.11 11.14 -10.77
CA LYS A 479 -21.89 12.31 -11.63
C LYS A 479 -22.67 13.51 -11.10
N PRO A 480 -22.12 14.73 -11.23
CA PRO A 480 -22.81 15.95 -10.84
C PRO A 480 -23.93 16.26 -11.85
N GLU A 481 -25.17 16.32 -11.37
CA GLU A 481 -26.35 16.70 -12.12
C GLU A 481 -27.14 17.78 -11.38
N ALA A 482 -27.93 18.58 -12.09
CA ALA A 482 -28.75 19.60 -11.46
C ALA A 482 -29.95 18.94 -10.76
N ILE A 483 -30.21 19.32 -9.51
CA ILE A 483 -31.38 18.84 -8.77
C ILE A 483 -32.59 19.72 -9.12
N ASP A 484 -33.71 19.10 -9.44
CA ASP A 484 -34.97 19.79 -9.72
C ASP A 484 -35.36 20.70 -8.54
N PRO A 485 -35.63 22.01 -8.76
CA PRO A 485 -36.10 22.91 -7.72
C PRO A 485 -37.35 22.42 -6.98
N ALA A 486 -38.25 21.70 -7.65
CA ALA A 486 -39.43 21.12 -7.00
C ALA A 486 -39.05 20.00 -6.01
N LEU A 487 -38.00 19.24 -6.31
CA LEU A 487 -37.45 18.25 -5.39
C LEU A 487 -36.76 18.93 -4.20
N VAL A 488 -35.99 19.99 -4.44
CA VAL A 488 -35.37 20.78 -3.35
C VAL A 488 -36.42 21.27 -2.36
N GLU A 489 -37.53 21.84 -2.84
CA GLU A 489 -38.62 22.29 -1.99
C GLU A 489 -39.28 21.13 -1.20
N ALA A 490 -39.44 19.98 -1.84
CA ALA A 490 -39.98 18.79 -1.18
C ALA A 490 -39.05 18.27 -0.06
N LEU A 491 -37.73 18.30 -0.28
CA LEU A 491 -36.73 17.93 0.73
C LEU A 491 -36.70 18.94 1.89
N SER A 492 -36.78 20.24 1.59
CA SER A 492 -36.87 21.29 2.63
C SER A 492 -38.13 21.14 3.47
N THR A 493 -39.28 20.90 2.83
CA THR A 493 -40.56 20.66 3.52
C THR A 493 -40.48 19.41 4.40
N ALA A 494 -39.81 18.36 3.92
CA ALA A 494 -39.59 17.13 4.68
C ALA A 494 -38.75 17.38 5.95
N ALA A 495 -37.65 18.14 5.85
CA ALA A 495 -36.85 18.51 7.01
C ALA A 495 -37.66 19.32 8.03
N GLN A 496 -38.40 20.33 7.56
CA GLN A 496 -39.22 21.20 8.41
C GLN A 496 -40.35 20.46 9.13
N ARG A 497 -40.92 19.42 8.50
CA ARG A 497 -41.96 18.58 9.12
C ARG A 497 -41.50 17.92 10.41
N GLU A 498 -40.23 17.56 10.50
CA GLU A 498 -39.63 16.94 11.69
C GLU A 498 -38.85 17.97 12.55
N GLY A 499 -39.01 19.28 12.29
CA GLY A 499 -38.43 20.35 13.10
C GLY A 499 -36.97 20.70 12.77
N ALA A 500 -36.47 20.30 11.61
CA ALA A 500 -35.12 20.60 11.12
C ALA A 500 -35.12 21.57 9.93
N GLN A 501 -33.96 22.05 9.53
CA GLN A 501 -33.73 22.82 8.31
C GLN A 501 -32.83 22.06 7.35
N LEU A 502 -33.05 22.25 6.05
CA LEU A 502 -32.18 21.75 4.98
C LEU A 502 -31.39 22.91 4.37
N ARG A 503 -30.06 22.82 4.40
CA ARG A 503 -29.14 23.78 3.79
C ARG A 503 -28.36 23.09 2.68
N LEU A 504 -28.41 23.61 1.45
CA LEU A 504 -27.82 22.96 0.27
C LEU A 504 -26.69 23.79 -0.33
N LEU A 505 -25.55 23.13 -0.55
CA LEU A 505 -24.49 23.62 -1.43
C LEU A 505 -24.64 22.95 -2.80
N THR A 506 -24.95 23.75 -3.81
CA THR A 506 -25.13 23.29 -5.21
C THR A 506 -24.13 23.95 -6.18
N GLN A 507 -23.52 25.08 -5.77
CA GLN A 507 -22.55 25.78 -6.61
C GLN A 507 -21.20 25.07 -6.56
N LYS A 508 -20.54 24.97 -7.71
CA LYS A 508 -19.26 24.24 -7.86
C LYS A 508 -18.15 24.78 -6.95
N ASP A 509 -18.08 26.09 -6.76
CA ASP A 509 -17.09 26.74 -5.90
C ASP A 509 -17.35 26.42 -4.41
N GLN A 510 -18.61 26.42 -3.98
CA GLN A 510 -18.99 26.03 -2.63
C GLN A 510 -18.71 24.54 -2.37
N ILE A 511 -19.05 23.66 -3.31
CA ILE A 511 -18.74 22.22 -3.23
C ILE A 511 -17.22 21.99 -3.19
N TRP A 512 -16.44 22.73 -3.99
CA TRP A 512 -14.99 22.64 -3.98
C TRP A 512 -14.38 23.06 -2.63
N ARG A 513 -14.88 24.14 -2.02
CA ARG A 513 -14.45 24.55 -0.67
C ARG A 513 -14.83 23.52 0.39
N ALA A 514 -16.04 22.98 0.32
CA ALA A 514 -16.48 21.90 1.22
C ALA A 514 -15.61 20.65 1.05
N ALA A 515 -15.23 20.31 -0.18
CA ALA A 515 -14.33 19.20 -0.47
C ALA A 515 -12.99 19.37 0.25
N ILE A 516 -12.38 20.56 0.20
CA ILE A 516 -11.12 20.84 0.91
C ILE A 516 -11.28 20.66 2.42
N LEU A 517 -12.30 21.28 3.02
CA LEU A 517 -12.52 21.21 4.46
C LEU A 517 -12.76 19.78 4.96
N LEU A 518 -13.58 19.02 4.24
CA LEU A 518 -13.89 17.63 4.59
C LEU A 518 -12.71 16.69 4.30
N GLY A 519 -11.90 16.99 3.27
CA GLY A 519 -10.64 16.28 3.00
C GLY A 519 -9.62 16.43 4.12
N GLU A 520 -9.46 17.64 4.66
CA GLU A 520 -8.58 17.86 5.81
C GLU A 520 -9.14 17.21 7.08
N SER A 521 -10.46 17.24 7.27
CA SER A 521 -11.09 16.50 8.38
C SER A 521 -10.83 15.00 8.29
N ASP A 522 -10.86 14.40 7.10
CA ASP A 522 -10.63 12.97 6.90
C ASP A 522 -9.14 12.62 7.05
N ARG A 523 -8.23 13.51 6.59
CA ARG A 523 -6.79 13.40 6.89
C ARG A 523 -6.54 13.34 8.41
N ILE A 524 -7.16 14.24 9.18
CA ILE A 524 -7.04 14.23 10.66
C ILE A 524 -7.60 12.93 11.25
N ARG A 525 -8.67 12.36 10.66
CA ARG A 525 -9.24 11.07 11.08
C ARG A 525 -8.22 9.93 10.91
N TYR A 526 -7.52 9.87 9.79
CA TYR A 526 -6.47 8.87 9.55
C TYR A 526 -5.26 9.06 10.47
N LEU A 527 -4.86 10.31 10.75
CA LEU A 527 -3.65 10.61 11.53
C LEU A 527 -3.86 10.56 13.04
N THR A 528 -5.10 10.54 13.52
CA THR A 528 -5.41 10.43 14.96
C THR A 528 -5.56 8.94 15.32
N PRO A 529 -4.69 8.37 16.18
CA PRO A 529 -4.63 6.92 16.40
C PRO A 529 -5.96 6.27 16.80
N GLN A 530 -6.70 6.88 17.73
CA GLN A 530 -7.99 6.38 18.21
C GLN A 530 -9.04 6.41 17.09
N LEU A 531 -9.16 7.53 16.37
CA LEU A 531 -10.11 7.70 15.27
C LEU A 531 -9.82 6.74 14.11
N HIS A 532 -8.53 6.54 13.81
CA HIS A 532 -8.08 5.61 12.79
C HIS A 532 -8.43 4.17 13.15
N GLN A 533 -8.10 3.72 14.37
CA GLN A 533 -8.43 2.38 14.84
C GLN A 533 -9.93 2.09 14.77
N GLU A 534 -10.75 3.04 15.23
CA GLU A 534 -12.21 2.94 15.16
C GLU A 534 -12.71 2.87 13.71
N MET A 535 -12.24 3.78 12.85
CA MET A 535 -12.58 3.79 11.42
C MET A 535 -12.24 2.46 10.73
N ILE A 536 -11.09 1.86 11.02
CA ILE A 536 -10.70 0.57 10.42
C ILE A 536 -11.55 -0.57 10.99
N SER A 537 -11.86 -0.54 12.29
CA SER A 537 -12.73 -1.53 12.94
C SER A 537 -14.18 -1.50 12.44
N GLU A 538 -14.61 -0.42 11.79
CA GLU A 538 -15.93 -0.33 11.17
C GLU A 538 -16.01 -1.16 9.88
N LEU A 539 -14.90 -1.50 9.24
CA LEU A 539 -14.89 -2.20 7.96
C LEU A 539 -15.13 -3.72 8.14
N ARG A 540 -15.80 -4.34 7.16
CA ARG A 540 -16.06 -5.79 7.09
C ARG A 540 -15.64 -6.36 5.76
N TRP A 541 -14.92 -7.48 5.79
CA TRP A 541 -14.51 -8.24 4.62
C TRP A 541 -15.46 -9.41 4.35
N PRO A 542 -15.58 -9.86 3.08
CA PRO A 542 -16.30 -11.09 2.77
C PRO A 542 -15.71 -12.28 3.56
N GLY A 543 -16.50 -12.83 4.49
CA GLY A 543 -16.09 -13.97 5.33
C GLY A 543 -15.87 -13.63 6.82
N ASP A 544 -15.96 -12.36 7.21
CA ASP A 544 -15.88 -11.96 8.63
C ASP A 544 -17.04 -12.53 9.46
N ALA A 545 -16.77 -12.77 10.75
CA ALA A 545 -17.70 -13.44 11.68
C ALA A 545 -18.95 -12.61 12.05
N ASP A 546 -18.90 -11.28 11.97
CA ASP A 546 -20.03 -10.39 12.29
C ASP A 546 -20.39 -9.50 11.09
N PRO A 547 -21.14 -10.04 10.10
CA PRO A 547 -21.50 -9.31 8.89
C PRO A 547 -22.66 -8.32 9.10
N ASP A 548 -23.32 -8.34 10.26
CA ASP A 548 -24.57 -7.60 10.51
C ASP A 548 -24.34 -6.23 11.16
N THR A 549 -23.08 -5.92 11.51
CA THR A 549 -22.59 -4.61 11.92
C THR A 549 -21.45 -4.14 11.00
N GLY A 550 -21.10 -2.85 11.04
CA GLY A 550 -20.00 -2.33 10.21
C GLY A 550 -20.38 -2.07 8.75
N ILE A 551 -19.36 -1.68 7.97
CA ILE A 551 -19.42 -1.29 6.57
C ILE A 551 -18.72 -2.37 5.74
N ASP A 552 -19.48 -3.10 4.95
CA ASP A 552 -18.92 -4.03 3.96
C ASP A 552 -18.03 -3.26 2.97
N VAL A 553 -16.76 -3.67 2.83
CA VAL A 553 -15.77 -3.00 1.97
C VAL A 553 -16.23 -2.89 0.51
N ARG A 554 -17.09 -3.83 0.05
CA ARG A 554 -17.67 -3.78 -1.30
C ARG A 554 -18.64 -2.60 -1.48
N SER A 555 -19.24 -2.12 -0.39
CA SER A 555 -20.14 -0.96 -0.39
C SER A 555 -19.40 0.40 -0.37
N LEU A 556 -18.06 0.39 -0.33
CA LEU A 556 -17.23 1.60 -0.48
C LEU A 556 -17.10 2.02 -1.95
N GLU A 557 -17.40 1.12 -2.89
CA GLU A 557 -17.34 1.37 -4.34
C GLU A 557 -15.96 1.90 -4.78
N LEU A 558 -14.91 1.32 -4.19
CA LEU A 558 -13.51 1.62 -4.49
C LEU A 558 -13.08 0.84 -5.74
N ASP A 559 -12.23 1.45 -6.56
CA ASP A 559 -11.60 0.72 -7.65
C ASP A 559 -10.52 -0.24 -7.11
N ALA A 560 -9.98 -1.10 -7.98
CA ALA A 560 -8.99 -2.10 -7.57
C ALA A 560 -7.68 -1.49 -7.02
N GLY A 561 -7.30 -0.29 -7.47
CA GLY A 561 -6.12 0.42 -6.98
C GLY A 561 -6.33 0.97 -5.57
N ASP A 562 -7.49 1.61 -5.35
CA ASP A 562 -7.86 2.15 -4.04
C ASP A 562 -8.10 1.03 -3.01
N LEU A 563 -8.66 -0.12 -3.41
CA LEU A 563 -8.78 -1.30 -2.55
C LEU A 563 -7.41 -1.83 -2.10
N ALA A 564 -6.41 -1.88 -2.99
CA ALA A 564 -5.06 -2.29 -2.62
C ALA A 564 -4.40 -1.28 -1.67
N MET A 565 -4.72 0.01 -1.80
CA MET A 565 -4.22 1.04 -0.89
C MET A 565 -4.84 0.91 0.51
N LEU A 566 -6.03 0.32 0.66
CA LEU A 566 -6.62 0.09 1.98
C LEU A 566 -5.73 -0.77 2.89
N ASP A 567 -4.99 -1.75 2.37
CA ASP A 567 -4.12 -2.59 3.19
C ASP A 567 -2.97 -1.80 3.84
N ILE A 568 -2.51 -0.75 3.15
CA ILE A 568 -1.57 0.24 3.68
C ILE A 568 -2.29 1.19 4.63
N LEU A 569 -3.45 1.71 4.24
CA LEU A 569 -4.19 2.69 5.04
C LEU A 569 -4.72 2.13 6.36
N ARG A 570 -4.85 0.82 6.51
CA ARG A 570 -5.30 0.15 7.74
C ARG A 570 -4.23 0.04 8.82
N ARG A 571 -2.98 0.27 8.47
CA ARG A 571 -1.82 0.05 9.35
C ARG A 571 -1.55 1.26 10.23
N THR A 572 -1.76 1.09 11.54
CA THR A 572 -1.59 2.14 12.55
C THR A 572 -0.16 2.65 12.64
N ASP A 573 0.83 1.77 12.42
CA ASP A 573 2.25 2.07 12.39
C ASP A 573 2.62 3.00 11.22
N ILE A 574 1.94 2.87 10.07
CA ILE A 574 2.12 3.77 8.92
C ILE A 574 1.54 5.15 9.23
N MET A 575 0.32 5.21 9.77
CA MET A 575 -0.33 6.48 10.14
C MET A 575 0.47 7.24 11.19
N ALA A 576 1.07 6.54 12.16
CA ALA A 576 1.93 7.13 13.18
C ALA A 576 3.15 7.85 12.57
N HIS A 577 3.80 7.24 11.57
CA HIS A 577 4.90 7.89 10.85
C HIS A 577 4.44 9.11 10.04
N LEU A 578 3.32 9.02 9.33
CA LEU A 578 2.79 10.18 8.59
C LEU A 578 2.44 11.33 9.53
N ALA A 579 1.88 11.04 10.71
CA ALA A 579 1.60 12.04 11.73
C ALA A 579 2.88 12.68 12.29
N GLU A 580 3.90 11.87 12.58
CA GLU A 580 5.21 12.32 13.05
C GLU A 580 5.92 13.23 12.02
N TRP A 581 5.78 12.91 10.72
CA TRP A 581 6.39 13.66 9.63
C TRP A 581 5.59 14.89 9.19
N ASN A 582 4.42 15.12 9.79
CA ASN A 582 3.45 16.12 9.33
C ASN A 582 3.10 15.97 7.83
N ALA A 583 2.87 14.73 7.41
CA ALA A 583 2.64 14.29 6.04
C ALA A 583 1.19 13.79 5.83
N GLY A 584 0.90 13.05 4.74
CA GLY A 584 -0.42 12.42 4.55
C GLY A 584 -1.47 13.30 3.86
N SER A 585 -1.07 14.29 3.07
CA SER A 585 -2.02 15.14 2.30
C SER A 585 -2.95 14.34 1.38
N ALA A 586 -2.52 13.16 0.93
CA ALA A 586 -3.29 12.25 0.08
C ALA A 586 -4.47 11.59 0.79
N LEU A 587 -4.46 11.51 2.13
CA LEU A 587 -5.44 10.76 2.91
C LEU A 587 -6.87 11.31 2.76
N GLY A 588 -7.01 12.59 2.43
CA GLY A 588 -8.30 13.22 2.13
C GLY A 588 -8.70 13.23 0.65
N ASP A 589 -7.94 12.61 -0.25
CA ASP A 589 -8.19 12.66 -1.71
C ASP A 589 -9.51 11.96 -2.08
N ASP A 590 -9.83 10.82 -1.48
CA ASP A 590 -11.06 10.05 -1.78
C ASP A 590 -12.32 10.89 -1.51
N ILE A 591 -12.46 11.40 -0.28
CA ILE A 591 -13.61 12.23 0.08
C ILE A 591 -13.67 13.53 -0.75
N ARG A 592 -12.50 14.12 -1.08
CA ARG A 592 -12.42 15.29 -1.97
C ARG A 592 -12.97 14.99 -3.35
N ASN A 593 -12.48 13.93 -3.98
CA ASN A 593 -12.90 13.54 -5.33
C ASN A 593 -14.39 13.16 -5.36
N ARG A 594 -14.89 12.52 -4.30
CA ARG A 594 -16.31 12.20 -4.13
C ARG A 594 -17.19 13.46 -4.00
N LEU A 595 -16.77 14.44 -3.21
CA LEU A 595 -17.50 15.69 -3.06
C LEU A 595 -17.54 16.48 -4.37
N LEU A 596 -16.43 16.55 -5.09
CA LEU A 596 -16.37 17.22 -6.41
C LEU A 596 -17.27 16.57 -7.47
N ALA A 597 -17.60 15.29 -7.31
CA ALA A 597 -18.53 14.56 -8.18
C ALA A 597 -20.01 14.66 -7.72
N SER A 598 -20.33 15.48 -6.71
CA SER A 598 -21.67 15.59 -6.15
C SER A 598 -22.57 16.53 -6.93
N SER A 599 -23.86 16.19 -6.97
CA SER A 599 -24.94 17.09 -7.42
C SER A 599 -25.24 18.17 -6.37
N ALA A 600 -25.21 17.79 -5.09
CA ALA A 600 -25.29 18.73 -3.97
C ALA A 600 -24.68 18.12 -2.70
N LEU A 601 -24.24 18.99 -1.79
CA LEU A 601 -23.99 18.64 -0.39
C LEU A 601 -25.09 19.28 0.47
N ALA A 602 -25.87 18.45 1.16
CA ALA A 602 -26.93 18.87 2.07
C ALA A 602 -26.42 18.82 3.52
N ALA A 603 -26.69 19.86 4.30
CA ALA A 603 -26.58 19.83 5.75
C ALA A 603 -27.98 19.90 6.35
N ILE A 604 -28.31 18.95 7.21
CA ILE A 604 -29.51 19.01 8.04
C ILE A 604 -29.13 19.66 9.38
N THR A 605 -29.88 20.68 9.80
CA THR A 605 -29.63 21.40 11.05
C THR A 605 -30.88 21.45 11.93
N VAL A 606 -30.70 21.55 13.25
CA VAL A 606 -31.78 21.68 14.24
C VAL A 606 -31.51 22.83 15.19
N PRO A 607 -32.55 23.52 15.70
CA PRO A 607 -32.37 24.48 16.79
C PRO A 607 -32.04 23.73 18.08
N GLY A 608 -31.04 24.21 18.83
CA GLY A 608 -30.64 23.60 20.10
C GLY A 608 -29.53 22.56 19.99
N GLN A 609 -29.13 22.04 21.15
CA GLN A 609 -27.97 21.15 21.32
C GLN A 609 -28.29 19.93 22.22
N ASP A 610 -29.55 19.77 22.66
CA ASP A 610 -29.96 18.65 23.50
C ASP A 610 -30.11 17.36 22.66
N LEU A 611 -30.02 16.18 23.28
CA LEU A 611 -30.12 14.91 22.55
C LEU A 611 -31.47 14.74 21.83
N ARG A 612 -32.55 15.24 22.42
CA ARG A 612 -33.87 15.27 21.77
C ARG A 612 -33.90 16.09 20.47
N ASP A 613 -33.08 17.14 20.36
CA ASP A 613 -33.00 17.97 19.17
C ASP A 613 -32.28 17.19 18.06
N TYR A 614 -31.18 16.53 18.38
CA TYR A 614 -30.50 15.60 17.45
C TYR A 614 -31.39 14.44 17.02
N ALA A 615 -32.23 13.90 17.91
CA ALA A 615 -33.20 12.86 17.55
C ALA A 615 -34.29 13.35 16.59
N ARG A 616 -34.80 14.57 16.77
CA ARG A 616 -35.68 15.20 15.78
C ARG A 616 -34.97 15.38 14.44
N GLY A 617 -33.71 15.84 14.50
CA GLY A 617 -32.82 15.92 13.34
C GLY A 617 -32.63 14.59 12.63
N GLY A 618 -32.48 13.50 13.38
CA GLY A 618 -32.35 12.14 12.84
C GLY A 618 -33.59 11.67 12.10
N ALA A 619 -34.78 11.96 12.63
CA ALA A 619 -36.02 11.74 11.91
C ALA A 619 -36.06 12.57 10.61
N ALA A 620 -35.64 13.83 10.66
CA ALA A 620 -35.57 14.68 9.47
C ALA A 620 -34.59 14.12 8.40
N VAL A 621 -33.41 13.68 8.82
CA VAL A 621 -32.39 13.05 7.97
C VAL A 621 -32.98 11.83 7.24
N GLU A 622 -33.62 10.91 7.98
CA GLU A 622 -34.18 9.70 7.40
C GLU A 622 -35.31 10.02 6.42
N LEU A 623 -36.18 10.98 6.74
CA LEU A 623 -37.26 11.40 5.86
C LEU A 623 -36.74 12.03 4.55
N VAL A 624 -35.77 12.94 4.66
CA VAL A 624 -35.11 13.58 3.50
C VAL A 624 -34.42 12.53 2.63
N TRP A 625 -33.73 11.57 3.25
CA TRP A 625 -33.03 10.50 2.53
C TRP A 625 -34.01 9.62 1.74
N ILE A 626 -35.10 9.15 2.37
CA ILE A 626 -36.12 8.33 1.71
C ILE A 626 -36.73 9.06 0.51
N ILE A 627 -37.04 10.36 0.66
CA ILE A 627 -37.64 11.17 -0.41
C ILE A 627 -36.63 11.42 -1.54
N ALA A 628 -35.38 11.75 -1.22
CA ALA A 628 -34.32 11.94 -2.20
C ALA A 628 -34.08 10.67 -3.03
N GLN A 629 -33.95 9.52 -2.36
CA GLN A 629 -33.73 8.24 -3.03
C GLN A 629 -34.94 7.83 -3.89
N ARG A 630 -36.16 8.04 -3.40
CA ARG A 630 -37.38 7.79 -4.18
C ARG A 630 -37.46 8.65 -5.44
N ALA A 631 -36.86 9.83 -5.42
CA ALA A 631 -36.74 10.71 -6.58
C ALA A 631 -35.55 10.37 -7.50
N GLY A 632 -34.80 9.29 -7.22
CA GLY A 632 -33.72 8.79 -8.05
C GLY A 632 -32.32 9.28 -7.67
N LEU A 633 -32.16 10.00 -6.56
CA LEU A 633 -30.84 10.43 -6.09
C LEU A 633 -30.14 9.31 -5.33
N ALA A 634 -28.86 9.08 -5.63
CA ALA A 634 -27.98 8.32 -4.76
C ALA A 634 -27.59 9.20 -3.56
N VAL A 635 -27.70 8.65 -2.35
CA VAL A 635 -27.47 9.38 -1.10
C VAL A 635 -26.38 8.70 -0.28
N GLN A 636 -25.36 9.48 0.11
CA GLN A 636 -24.32 9.07 1.05
C GLN A 636 -24.30 10.00 2.26
N PRO A 637 -24.34 9.49 3.50
CA PRO A 637 -24.05 10.29 4.68
C PRO A 637 -22.56 10.60 4.74
N VAL A 638 -22.23 11.83 5.12
CA VAL A 638 -20.85 12.31 5.30
C VAL A 638 -20.75 12.92 6.69
N SER A 639 -19.82 12.41 7.49
CA SER A 639 -19.64 12.82 8.89
C SER A 639 -18.20 13.31 9.08
N PRO A 640 -17.92 14.62 8.96
CA PRO A 640 -16.61 15.15 9.32
C PRO A 640 -16.34 14.92 10.82
N VAL A 641 -15.08 14.79 11.20
CA VAL A 641 -14.63 14.52 12.59
C VAL A 641 -15.19 15.54 13.57
N PHE A 642 -15.27 16.81 13.17
CA PHE A 642 -15.74 17.90 14.01
C PHE A 642 -17.27 18.00 14.14
N LEU A 643 -18.07 17.16 13.47
CA LEU A 643 -19.51 17.36 13.27
C LEU A 643 -20.29 17.60 14.58
N TYR A 644 -19.95 16.89 15.65
CA TYR A 644 -20.69 16.90 16.91
C TYR A 644 -19.97 17.61 18.07
N ALA A 645 -18.79 18.21 17.84
CA ALA A 645 -18.05 18.93 18.86
C ALA A 645 -18.42 20.43 18.86
N HIS A 646 -18.65 21.00 20.04
CA HIS A 646 -19.03 22.41 20.23
C HIS A 646 -18.07 23.17 21.14
N THR A 647 -17.43 22.46 22.07
CA THR A 647 -16.52 23.04 23.06
C THR A 647 -15.08 22.62 22.82
N ARG A 648 -14.12 23.43 23.27
CA ARG A 648 -12.69 23.10 23.15
C ARG A 648 -12.36 21.72 23.75
N THR A 649 -12.97 21.37 24.88
CA THR A 649 -12.78 20.06 25.52
C THR A 649 -13.23 18.92 24.61
N GLU A 650 -14.38 19.04 23.95
CA GLU A 650 -14.85 18.04 22.99
C GLU A 650 -13.93 17.91 21.76
N PHE A 651 -13.31 19.02 21.30
CA PHE A 651 -12.29 18.96 20.24
C PHE A 651 -10.99 18.27 20.70
N GLU A 652 -10.57 18.50 21.95
CA GLU A 652 -9.42 17.84 22.56
C GLU A 652 -9.69 16.33 22.80
N GLU A 653 -10.94 15.94 23.07
CA GLU A 653 -11.39 14.55 23.14
C GLU A 653 -11.32 13.85 21.78
N LEU A 654 -11.68 14.54 20.69
CA LEU A 654 -11.56 14.02 19.32
C LEU A 654 -10.09 13.80 18.93
N SER A 655 -9.24 14.81 19.17
CA SER A 655 -7.81 14.73 18.90
C SER A 655 -7.04 15.84 19.62
N LEU A 656 -6.25 15.48 20.63
CA LEU A 656 -5.41 16.45 21.34
C LEU A 656 -4.42 17.16 20.40
N GLN A 657 -3.89 16.44 19.40
CA GLN A 657 -2.90 16.97 18.46
C GLN A 657 -3.52 17.97 17.47
N PHE A 658 -4.74 17.71 17.00
CA PHE A 658 -5.38 18.46 15.92
C PHE A 658 -6.58 19.30 16.38
N ALA A 659 -6.77 19.51 17.68
CA ALA A 659 -7.94 20.21 18.24
C ALA A 659 -8.15 21.62 17.65
N ASP A 660 -7.08 22.43 17.57
CA ASP A 660 -7.18 23.80 17.03
C ASP A 660 -7.49 23.78 15.51
N GLU A 661 -6.97 22.79 14.77
CA GLU A 661 -7.28 22.60 13.33
C GLU A 661 -8.75 22.19 13.13
N LEU A 662 -9.25 21.23 13.92
CA LEU A 662 -10.65 20.79 13.88
C LEU A 662 -11.61 21.93 14.23
N MET A 663 -11.29 22.76 15.21
CA MET A 663 -12.05 23.97 15.55
C MET A 663 -12.11 24.97 14.40
N GLN A 664 -11.01 25.15 13.67
CA GLN A 664 -10.97 26.05 12.52
C GLN A 664 -11.79 25.48 11.35
N LEU A 665 -11.67 24.18 11.07
CA LEU A 665 -12.46 23.50 10.05
C LEU A 665 -13.97 23.58 10.33
N GLU A 666 -14.39 23.42 11.59
CA GLU A 666 -15.79 23.55 12.00
C GLU A 666 -16.33 24.96 11.72
N ARG A 667 -15.58 26.00 12.12
CA ARG A 667 -15.98 27.41 11.90
C ARG A 667 -16.10 27.73 10.41
N ASP A 668 -15.11 27.32 9.63
CA ASP A 668 -15.08 27.57 8.19
C ASP A 668 -16.21 26.82 7.48
N PHE A 669 -16.50 25.58 7.90
CA PHE A 669 -17.63 24.81 7.38
C PHE A 669 -18.98 25.46 7.72
N ARG A 670 -19.17 25.92 8.95
CA ARG A 670 -20.40 26.63 9.36
C ARG A 670 -20.60 27.92 8.60
N SER A 671 -19.52 28.68 8.37
CA SER A 671 -19.59 29.89 7.55
C SER A 671 -19.91 29.56 6.09
N LEU A 672 -19.40 28.45 5.55
CA LEU A 672 -19.66 28.03 4.18
C LEU A 672 -21.11 27.61 3.95
N VAL A 673 -21.72 26.91 4.92
CA VAL A 673 -23.10 26.40 4.86
C VAL A 673 -24.13 27.39 5.42
N ASP A 674 -23.66 28.50 6.00
CA ASP A 674 -24.49 29.53 6.64
C ASP A 674 -25.33 28.95 7.80
N ILE A 675 -24.67 28.26 8.74
CA ILE A 675 -25.32 27.66 9.93
C ILE A 675 -25.34 28.68 11.08
N PRO A 676 -26.51 29.14 11.55
CA PRO A 676 -26.65 30.06 12.68
C PRO A 676 -26.04 29.53 13.97
N ALA A 677 -25.65 30.40 14.90
CA ALA A 677 -24.98 30.01 16.14
C ALA A 677 -25.87 29.20 17.11
N ASP A 678 -27.19 29.35 17.01
CA ASP A 678 -28.20 28.64 17.81
C ASP A 678 -28.68 27.33 17.16
N GLU A 679 -28.18 27.00 15.97
CA GLU A 679 -28.42 25.73 15.29
C GLU A 679 -27.23 24.77 15.38
N SER A 680 -27.52 23.48 15.40
CA SER A 680 -26.55 22.40 15.35
C SER A 680 -26.64 21.64 14.03
N ALA A 681 -25.49 21.28 13.45
CA ALA A 681 -25.43 20.35 12.33
C ALA A 681 -25.70 18.91 12.80
N VAL A 682 -26.63 18.23 12.13
CA VAL A 682 -27.09 16.88 12.49
C VAL A 682 -26.35 15.83 11.69
N LEU A 683 -26.35 15.97 10.36
CA LEU A 683 -25.67 15.09 9.43
C LEU A 683 -25.55 15.78 8.09
N LEU A 684 -24.50 15.46 7.34
CA LEU A 684 -24.37 15.87 5.95
C LEU A 684 -24.79 14.72 5.03
N LEU A 685 -25.52 15.04 3.97
CA LEU A 685 -25.91 14.09 2.93
C LEU A 685 -25.35 14.56 1.59
N ARG A 686 -24.57 13.70 0.94
CA ARG A 686 -24.13 13.88 -0.44
C ARG A 686 -25.20 13.34 -1.36
N PHE A 687 -25.67 14.16 -2.30
CA PHE A 687 -26.56 13.76 -3.37
C PHE A 687 -25.79 13.64 -4.68
N THR A 688 -25.98 12.54 -5.40
CA THR A 688 -25.37 12.32 -6.71
C THR A 688 -26.30 11.53 -7.64
N ALA A 689 -26.04 11.60 -8.95
CA ALA A 689 -26.64 10.69 -9.91
C ALA A 689 -25.74 9.46 -10.06
N GLY A 690 -26.29 8.26 -9.86
CA GLY A 690 -25.52 7.03 -9.90
C GLY A 690 -26.38 5.77 -9.92
N PRO A 691 -25.80 4.61 -10.26
CA PRO A 691 -26.49 3.32 -10.15
C PRO A 691 -26.79 2.98 -8.68
N PRO A 692 -27.69 2.02 -8.39
CA PRO A 692 -27.93 1.50 -7.05
C PRO A 692 -26.66 0.93 -6.39
N THR A 693 -26.63 0.87 -5.06
CA THR A 693 -25.49 0.34 -4.29
C THR A 693 -25.20 -1.13 -4.62
N SER A 694 -23.93 -1.52 -4.62
CA SER A 694 -23.55 -2.91 -4.88
C SER A 694 -23.94 -3.87 -3.77
N VAL A 695 -23.97 -3.38 -2.51
CA VAL A 695 -24.32 -4.19 -1.32
C VAL A 695 -25.10 -3.34 -0.32
N ALA A 696 -26.30 -3.79 0.03
CA ALA A 696 -27.09 -3.17 1.10
C ALA A 696 -26.50 -3.51 2.49
N SER A 697 -26.51 -2.55 3.40
CA SER A 697 -26.06 -2.77 4.77
C SER A 697 -26.97 -3.77 5.49
N ARG A 698 -26.36 -4.74 6.17
CA ARG A 698 -27.06 -5.69 7.04
C ARG A 698 -27.34 -5.07 8.41
N ARG A 699 -28.23 -5.71 9.17
CA ARG A 699 -28.73 -5.24 10.47
C ARG A 699 -28.76 -6.38 11.47
N SER A 700 -28.25 -6.12 12.66
CA SER A 700 -28.22 -7.08 13.75
C SER A 700 -29.58 -7.13 14.42
N ILE A 701 -30.22 -8.29 14.34
CA ILE A 701 -31.46 -8.60 15.05
C ILE A 701 -31.30 -8.59 16.57
N ASP A 702 -30.07 -8.80 17.08
CA ASP A 702 -29.77 -8.78 18.53
C ASP A 702 -29.95 -7.38 19.14
N ARG A 703 -30.03 -6.34 18.31
CA ARG A 703 -30.36 -4.96 18.71
C ARG A 703 -31.85 -4.78 19.00
N ALA A 704 -32.70 -5.77 18.71
CA ALA A 704 -34.12 -5.73 18.96
C ALA A 704 -34.60 -6.92 19.80
N ARG A 705 -35.57 -6.68 20.69
CA ARG A 705 -36.24 -7.72 21.48
C ARG A 705 -37.75 -7.54 21.39
N VAL A 706 -38.46 -8.63 21.11
CA VAL A 706 -39.93 -8.67 21.15
C VAL A 706 -40.36 -9.27 22.48
N LEU A 707 -41.11 -8.50 23.26
CA LEU A 707 -41.68 -8.93 24.54
C LEU A 707 -43.07 -9.51 24.28
N SER A 708 -43.30 -10.72 24.78
CA SER A 708 -44.58 -11.46 24.65
C SER A 708 -45.65 -10.97 25.60
#